data_AF-A0A9E3ZC07-F1
#
_entry.id   AF-A0A9E3ZC07-F1
#
_cell.length_a   1.000
_cell.length_b   1.000
_cell.length_c   1.000
_cell.angle_alpha   90.00
_cell.angle_beta   90.00
_cell.angle_gamma   90.00
#
_symmetry.space_group_name_H-M   'P 1'
#
loop_
_entity.id
_entity.type
_entity.pdbx_description
1 polymer ?
#
loop_
_entity_poly.entity_id
_entity_poly.type
_entity_poly.pdbx_seq_one_letter_code
_entity_poly.pdbx_strand_id
1 'polypeptide(L)'
;MADPYIADTKPKPVDLKAGETVWWCRCGRSKSQPFCDGSHAGTEFTPLEYTADKDGKVFFCLCKRTANPPLCDGSHKQVTQADLDAQDGLQTVWYKVAEAGELRDGEVRAVQAGSQAIALTCHRGEIAALDNACPHQGGPLGEGSIECNDGEDDCWLRCPWHGWDFHPLTGKSPGSHGDGVETYPVEQRDDGVYVAVKESTKHTPTVSDLMAQTMVNWGVSHVFGMVGHSNLGLADALRRLEDKGRLQYIGIRHEGAASFAASGYAKLCGKPAACMSIAGPGATNMLTGLWDAKVDRAPVLALTGQVNTQVLGPGAFQEIDLASAYAPVARFSQTVLRDASHVELMNLACKNAIVERDVAHLIFPDEVQTLAAADGTQAGGPYGRLGDRRMLPATDTLAAALQRIKDAARPVIIVGYGALGRMEYVIKLAEKLNAPVLTTFKAKGQIGDDHALAAGVLGRSGTPVASWCMNEADLLLVFGASFANHTGISPKKPIIQVDFDAMTLGKFHPVELPVLGEIGLTAEWLWRALPEQTGAIDQRPELAERWQIWRDEKTRRRARDRGKGVNSAVLFAALSDAAPADAVIAVDVGNNTYSFGRYFECRGQRILMSGYLGSIGFALPAAMGAWAATQAQPEYRGRKVIAVSGDGGFGQYMAEFTTAVHYGMNICHVLLNNAELGKISKEQRAGHWPVWQTGLRNPDFAAYAKSCGGLGIRVDSADQLDEAIKRAITYAGPALVDIVADVELI
;
A
#
# COMPACT_ATOMS: atom_id res chain seq x y z
N MET A 1 -32.76 29.64 -7.80
CA MET A 1 -32.30 30.44 -8.95
C MET A 1 -30.86 30.79 -8.67
N ALA A 2 -29.96 30.44 -9.56
CA ALA A 2 -28.56 30.84 -9.46
C ALA A 2 -28.48 32.36 -9.59
N ASP A 3 -27.61 33.00 -8.82
CA ASP A 3 -27.31 34.42 -9.03
C ASP A 3 -26.51 34.60 -10.34
N PRO A 4 -26.72 35.70 -11.08
CA PRO A 4 -25.92 36.00 -12.25
C PRO A 4 -24.46 36.29 -11.86
N TYR A 5 -23.52 35.92 -12.73
CA TYR A 5 -22.09 36.13 -12.49
C TYR A 5 -21.76 37.64 -12.49
N ILE A 6 -21.09 38.12 -11.45
CA ILE A 6 -20.54 39.47 -11.32
C ILE A 6 -19.34 39.56 -12.26
N ALA A 7 -19.51 40.27 -13.38
CA ALA A 7 -18.45 40.36 -14.39
C ALA A 7 -17.41 41.44 -14.08
N ASP A 8 -17.83 42.53 -13.43
CA ASP A 8 -16.98 43.62 -12.93
C ASP A 8 -17.79 44.42 -11.90
N THR A 9 -17.10 45.04 -10.94
CA THR A 9 -17.69 46.00 -9.98
C THR A 9 -17.74 47.41 -10.54
N LYS A 10 -17.13 47.69 -11.70
CA LYS A 10 -17.22 48.97 -12.40
C LYS A 10 -18.24 48.90 -13.53
N PRO A 11 -19.14 49.88 -13.67
CA PRO A 11 -20.04 49.92 -14.81
C PRO A 11 -19.28 50.19 -16.11
N LYS A 12 -19.76 49.64 -17.22
CA LYS A 12 -19.15 49.86 -18.54
C LYS A 12 -19.83 51.02 -19.26
N PRO A 13 -19.12 52.12 -19.54
CA PRO A 13 -19.63 53.14 -20.45
C PRO A 13 -19.63 52.62 -21.89
N VAL A 14 -20.73 52.81 -22.61
CA VAL A 14 -20.86 52.54 -24.06
C VAL A 14 -21.54 53.73 -24.71
N ASP A 15 -21.00 54.23 -25.81
CA ASP A 15 -21.62 55.28 -26.61
C ASP A 15 -22.61 54.65 -27.60
N LEU A 16 -23.89 55.05 -27.54
CA LEU A 16 -24.98 54.54 -28.39
C LEU A 16 -25.71 55.70 -29.09
N LYS A 17 -26.27 55.42 -30.28
CA LYS A 17 -27.14 56.35 -31.00
C LYS A 17 -28.62 56.13 -30.67
N ALA A 18 -29.44 57.16 -30.78
CA ALA A 18 -30.89 57.05 -30.64
C ALA A 18 -31.45 55.98 -31.60
N GLY A 19 -32.23 55.04 -31.08
CA GLY A 19 -32.79 53.91 -31.82
C GLY A 19 -31.83 52.71 -31.98
N GLU A 20 -30.59 52.79 -31.52
CA GLU A 20 -29.65 51.66 -31.53
C GLU A 20 -30.04 50.65 -30.45
N THR A 21 -30.20 49.38 -30.85
CA THR A 21 -30.57 48.27 -29.97
C THR A 21 -29.38 47.37 -29.70
N VAL A 22 -29.15 47.07 -28.42
CA VAL A 22 -28.09 46.16 -27.93
C VAL A 22 -28.66 45.12 -26.98
N TRP A 23 -27.94 44.00 -26.83
CA TRP A 23 -28.35 42.88 -25.98
C TRP A 23 -27.40 42.71 -24.81
N TRP A 24 -27.85 43.08 -23.62
CA TRP A 24 -27.07 42.99 -22.40
C TRP A 24 -26.97 41.55 -21.87
N CYS A 25 -25.75 41.14 -21.52
CA CYS A 25 -25.48 39.83 -20.94
C CYS A 25 -25.99 39.77 -19.50
N ARG A 26 -27.15 39.14 -19.31
CA ARG A 26 -27.75 38.95 -17.98
C ARG A 26 -27.02 37.91 -17.13
N CYS A 27 -26.49 36.84 -17.74
CA CYS A 27 -25.77 35.79 -17.00
C CYS A 27 -24.39 36.22 -16.47
N GLY A 28 -23.82 37.30 -17.03
CA GLY A 28 -22.50 37.82 -16.66
C GLY A 28 -21.29 37.01 -17.15
N ARG A 29 -21.51 35.93 -17.90
CA ARG A 29 -20.45 35.01 -18.36
C ARG A 29 -19.85 35.35 -19.73
N SER A 30 -20.40 36.35 -20.43
CA SER A 30 -19.92 36.76 -21.75
C SER A 30 -18.52 37.32 -21.69
N LYS A 31 -17.66 36.93 -22.63
CA LYS A 31 -16.33 37.53 -22.83
C LYS A 31 -16.42 38.93 -23.43
N SER A 32 -17.56 39.28 -24.03
CA SER A 32 -17.84 40.56 -24.67
C SER A 32 -18.68 41.51 -23.79
N GLN A 33 -18.50 41.47 -22.46
CA GLN A 33 -19.22 42.35 -21.55
C GLN A 33 -19.18 43.83 -22.02
N PRO A 34 -20.31 44.55 -21.96
CA PRO A 34 -21.54 44.21 -21.25
C PRO A 34 -22.52 43.37 -22.09
N PHE A 35 -22.17 43.03 -23.33
CA PHE A 35 -23.07 42.44 -24.31
C PHE A 35 -23.00 40.92 -24.36
N CYS A 36 -24.09 40.29 -24.79
CA CYS A 36 -24.18 38.84 -24.89
C CYS A 36 -23.41 38.29 -26.10
N ASP A 37 -22.64 37.22 -25.87
CA ASP A 37 -21.91 36.44 -26.89
C ASP A 37 -22.44 35.00 -27.04
N GLY A 38 -23.55 34.67 -26.40
CA GLY A 38 -24.13 33.31 -26.38
C GLY A 38 -23.76 32.46 -25.16
N SER A 39 -22.87 32.93 -24.28
CA SER A 39 -22.45 32.26 -23.03
C SER A 39 -23.55 31.95 -22.01
N HIS A 40 -24.79 32.39 -22.25
CA HIS A 40 -25.96 32.05 -21.43
C HIS A 40 -26.56 30.68 -21.78
N ALA A 41 -26.14 30.04 -22.88
CA ALA A 41 -26.58 28.71 -23.26
C ALA A 41 -26.35 27.70 -22.11
N GLY A 42 -27.43 27.02 -21.68
CA GLY A 42 -27.39 26.10 -20.53
C GLY A 42 -27.61 26.76 -19.16
N THR A 43 -27.88 28.07 -19.11
CA THR A 43 -28.29 28.78 -17.89
C THR A 43 -29.77 29.18 -17.95
N GLU A 44 -30.36 29.59 -16.82
CA GLU A 44 -31.74 30.11 -16.76
C GLU A 44 -31.89 31.57 -17.26
N PHE A 45 -30.79 32.20 -17.67
CA PHE A 45 -30.77 33.62 -18.02
C PHE A 45 -30.96 33.86 -19.52
N THR A 46 -31.84 34.79 -19.85
CA THR A 46 -31.99 35.34 -21.21
C THR A 46 -31.35 36.73 -21.29
N PRO A 47 -30.61 37.07 -22.37
CA PRO A 47 -30.11 38.43 -22.60
C PRO A 47 -31.24 39.46 -22.64
N LEU A 48 -30.97 40.67 -22.16
CA LEU A 48 -31.96 41.74 -22.11
C LEU A 48 -31.74 42.73 -23.26
N GLU A 49 -32.78 43.01 -24.02
CA GLU A 49 -32.78 44.03 -25.07
C GLU A 49 -32.78 45.45 -24.45
N TYR A 50 -32.03 46.37 -25.05
CA TYR A 50 -32.05 47.79 -24.71
C TYR A 50 -31.91 48.63 -25.97
N THR A 51 -32.84 49.57 -26.16
CA THR A 51 -32.81 50.55 -27.24
C THR A 51 -32.55 51.94 -26.65
N ALA A 52 -31.52 52.63 -27.14
CA ALA A 52 -31.20 53.96 -26.67
C ALA A 52 -32.25 54.99 -27.13
N ASP A 53 -32.70 55.86 -26.24
CA ASP A 53 -33.70 56.90 -26.48
C ASP A 53 -33.08 58.19 -27.06
N LYS A 54 -31.78 58.40 -26.85
CA LYS A 54 -30.99 59.54 -27.33
C LYS A 54 -29.55 59.16 -27.59
N ASP A 55 -28.85 59.98 -28.37
CA ASP A 55 -27.41 59.86 -28.56
C ASP A 55 -26.66 60.12 -27.25
N GLY A 56 -25.70 59.25 -26.91
CA GLY A 56 -24.77 59.51 -25.83
C GLY A 56 -24.27 58.26 -25.11
N LYS A 57 -23.56 58.52 -24.00
CA LYS A 57 -22.92 57.51 -23.18
C LYS A 57 -23.92 56.87 -22.21
N VAL A 58 -24.08 55.56 -22.31
CA VAL A 58 -24.92 54.73 -21.47
C VAL A 58 -24.03 53.86 -20.59
N PHE A 59 -24.32 53.78 -19.29
CA PHE A 59 -23.53 52.99 -18.33
C PHE A 59 -24.23 51.67 -18.04
N PHE A 60 -23.71 50.57 -18.59
CA PHE A 60 -24.25 49.24 -18.36
C PHE A 60 -23.76 48.65 -17.05
N CYS A 61 -24.65 47.95 -16.35
CA CYS A 61 -24.31 47.23 -15.13
C CYS A 61 -23.46 45.99 -15.45
N LEU A 62 -22.28 45.89 -14.84
CA LEU A 62 -21.45 44.68 -14.91
C LEU A 62 -21.57 43.80 -13.66
N CYS A 63 -22.02 44.35 -12.52
CA CYS A 63 -22.18 43.56 -11.29
C CYS A 63 -23.46 42.70 -11.26
N LYS A 64 -24.39 42.95 -12.19
CA LYS A 64 -25.68 42.25 -12.34
C LYS A 64 -26.62 42.34 -11.12
N ARG A 65 -26.31 43.22 -10.16
CA ARG A 65 -27.13 43.53 -8.98
C ARG A 65 -28.02 44.78 -9.15
N THR A 66 -28.03 45.40 -10.34
CA THR A 66 -28.87 46.60 -10.60
C THR A 66 -30.36 46.28 -10.47
N ALA A 67 -31.10 47.19 -9.84
CA ALA A 67 -32.57 47.18 -9.84
C ALA A 67 -33.16 47.81 -11.12
N ASN A 68 -32.33 48.45 -11.95
CA ASN A 68 -32.72 49.07 -13.22
C ASN A 68 -31.97 48.43 -14.41
N PRO A 69 -32.12 47.12 -14.67
CA PRO A 69 -31.40 46.45 -15.75
C PRO A 69 -31.84 47.01 -17.11
N PRO A 70 -30.90 47.19 -18.06
CA PRO A 70 -29.51 46.73 -18.00
C PRO A 70 -28.52 47.81 -17.51
N LEU A 71 -29.02 48.94 -17.04
CA LEU A 71 -28.25 50.12 -16.69
C LEU A 71 -27.70 50.04 -15.26
N CYS A 72 -26.60 50.74 -15.02
CA CYS A 72 -26.04 50.89 -13.68
C CYS A 72 -26.84 51.89 -12.86
N ASP A 73 -27.26 51.49 -11.66
CA ASP A 73 -27.96 52.32 -10.66
C ASP A 73 -27.10 52.63 -9.42
N GLY A 74 -25.84 52.17 -9.41
CA GLY A 74 -24.93 52.29 -8.26
C GLY A 74 -24.88 51.07 -7.34
N SER A 75 -25.68 50.03 -7.58
CA SER A 75 -25.72 48.80 -6.77
C SER A 75 -24.37 48.07 -6.67
N HIS A 76 -23.46 48.30 -7.61
CA HIS A 76 -22.08 47.78 -7.55
C HIS A 76 -21.29 48.23 -6.32
N LYS A 77 -21.66 49.34 -5.67
CA LYS A 77 -21.02 49.82 -4.44
C LYS A 77 -21.29 48.95 -3.22
N GLN A 78 -22.33 48.11 -3.29
CA GLN A 78 -22.69 47.17 -2.23
C GLN A 78 -22.10 45.78 -2.45
N VAL A 79 -21.43 45.54 -3.58
CA VAL A 79 -20.71 44.28 -3.84
C VAL A 79 -19.43 44.31 -3.02
N THR A 80 -19.32 43.37 -2.09
CA THR A 80 -18.16 43.23 -1.20
C THR A 80 -17.10 42.34 -1.82
N GLN A 81 -15.87 42.40 -1.31
CA GLN A 81 -14.82 41.44 -1.69
C GLN A 81 -15.22 40.01 -1.31
N ALA A 82 -16.00 39.82 -0.24
CA ALA A 82 -16.54 38.51 0.14
C ALA A 82 -17.52 37.96 -0.91
N ASP A 83 -18.29 38.82 -1.58
CA ASP A 83 -19.19 38.39 -2.67
C ASP A 83 -18.40 37.92 -3.91
N LEU A 84 -17.29 38.59 -4.21
CA LEU A 84 -16.37 38.21 -5.29
C LEU A 84 -15.63 36.91 -4.94
N ASP A 85 -15.08 36.83 -3.73
CA ASP A 85 -14.39 35.64 -3.23
C ASP A 85 -15.35 34.43 -3.23
N ALA A 86 -16.58 34.59 -2.72
CA ALA A 86 -17.59 33.52 -2.71
C ALA A 86 -18.02 33.09 -4.12
N GLN A 87 -18.12 34.04 -5.07
CA GLN A 87 -18.38 33.74 -6.48
C GLN A 87 -17.26 32.88 -7.09
N ASP A 88 -16.02 33.19 -6.76
CA ASP A 88 -14.82 32.45 -7.19
C ASP A 88 -14.63 31.15 -6.38
N GLY A 89 -15.49 30.90 -5.39
CA GLY A 89 -15.44 29.72 -4.53
C GLY A 89 -14.36 29.80 -3.46
N LEU A 90 -13.86 30.99 -3.15
CA LEU A 90 -12.95 31.24 -2.04
C LEU A 90 -13.74 31.49 -0.76
N GLN A 91 -13.27 30.93 0.36
CA GLN A 91 -13.76 31.22 1.70
C GLN A 91 -12.60 31.66 2.59
N THR A 92 -12.83 32.66 3.42
CA THR A 92 -11.87 33.04 4.45
C THR A 92 -11.99 32.07 5.61
N VAL A 93 -10.92 31.33 5.89
CA VAL A 93 -10.83 30.40 7.03
C VAL A 93 -9.79 30.93 8.00
N TRP A 94 -10.14 30.94 9.29
CA TRP A 94 -9.24 31.34 10.37
C TRP A 94 -8.62 30.10 11.00
N TYR A 95 -7.30 29.95 10.86
CA TYR A 95 -6.54 28.86 11.46
C TYR A 95 -5.82 29.33 12.71
N LYS A 96 -5.95 28.58 13.81
CA LYS A 96 -5.12 28.78 14.99
C LYS A 96 -3.69 28.32 14.67
N VAL A 97 -2.72 29.22 14.75
CA VAL A 97 -1.32 28.96 14.36
C VAL A 97 -0.33 29.11 15.52
N ALA A 98 -0.78 29.67 16.65
CA ALA A 98 -0.01 29.78 17.87
C ALA A 98 -0.94 29.74 19.10
N GLU A 99 -0.43 29.24 20.21
CA GLU A 99 -1.08 29.39 21.52
C GLU A 99 -0.93 30.83 22.05
N ALA A 100 -1.81 31.23 22.98
CA ALA A 100 -1.77 32.56 23.56
C ALA A 100 -0.45 32.78 24.32
N GLY A 101 0.27 33.87 24.01
CA GLY A 101 1.55 34.21 24.64
C GLY A 101 2.74 33.32 24.24
N GLU A 102 2.58 32.46 23.22
CA GLU A 102 3.64 31.57 22.76
C GLU A 102 4.79 32.30 22.05
N LEU A 103 4.46 33.36 21.30
CA LEU A 103 5.42 34.13 20.49
C LEU A 103 6.15 35.17 21.33
N ARG A 104 7.48 35.16 21.24
CA ARG A 104 8.34 36.17 21.90
C ARG A 104 8.64 37.33 20.96
N ASP A 105 8.91 38.50 21.54
CA ASP A 105 9.32 39.66 20.76
C ASP A 105 10.63 39.39 19.99
N GLY A 106 10.67 39.76 18.71
CA GLY A 106 11.78 39.48 17.79
C GLY A 106 11.76 38.08 17.18
N GLU A 107 10.77 37.24 17.50
CA GLU A 107 10.65 35.89 16.96
C GLU A 107 10.06 35.90 15.54
N VAL A 108 10.60 35.04 14.69
CA VAL A 108 10.01 34.64 13.41
C VAL A 108 9.98 33.13 13.34
N ARG A 109 8.86 32.56 12.89
CA ARG A 109 8.71 31.12 12.74
C ARG A 109 7.78 30.77 11.58
N ALA A 110 8.05 29.64 10.92
CA ALA A 110 7.13 29.07 9.96
C ALA A 110 5.95 28.39 10.67
N VAL A 111 4.73 28.69 10.26
CA VAL A 111 3.49 28.04 10.72
C VAL A 111 2.62 27.63 9.52
N GLN A 112 1.71 26.69 9.74
CA GLN A 112 0.78 26.23 8.71
C GLN A 112 -0.62 26.78 8.98
N ALA A 113 -1.18 27.53 8.04
CA ALA A 113 -2.58 27.97 8.04
C ALA A 113 -3.29 27.34 6.84
N GLY A 114 -4.01 26.25 7.05
CA GLY A 114 -4.64 25.52 5.96
C GLY A 114 -3.61 24.92 5.01
N SER A 115 -3.68 25.27 3.72
CA SER A 115 -2.65 24.91 2.72
C SER A 115 -1.49 25.91 2.61
N GLN A 116 -1.53 27.04 3.33
CA GLN A 116 -0.52 28.10 3.22
C GLN A 116 0.57 27.94 4.29
N ALA A 117 1.82 28.02 3.85
CA ALA A 117 2.96 28.20 4.75
C ALA A 117 3.10 29.70 5.03
N ILE A 118 3.13 30.05 6.31
CA ILE A 118 3.10 31.44 6.79
C ILE A 118 4.35 31.73 7.60
N ALA A 119 5.02 32.85 7.33
CA ALA A 119 6.03 33.41 8.21
C ALA A 119 5.33 34.26 9.28
N LEU A 120 5.22 33.73 10.49
CA LEU A 120 4.62 34.43 11.62
C LEU A 120 5.73 35.21 12.33
N THR A 121 5.57 36.52 12.40
CA THR A 121 6.54 37.43 13.01
C THR A 121 5.93 38.07 14.26
N CYS A 122 6.75 38.28 15.28
CA CYS A 122 6.41 39.07 16.45
C CYS A 122 7.45 40.19 16.59
N HIS A 123 7.02 41.45 16.44
CA HIS A 123 7.91 42.60 16.49
C HIS A 123 7.28 43.76 17.26
N ARG A 124 7.99 44.22 18.29
CA ARG A 124 7.53 45.21 19.28
C ARG A 124 6.19 44.85 19.91
N GLY A 125 5.96 43.55 20.14
CA GLY A 125 4.71 43.00 20.68
C GLY A 125 3.55 42.94 19.68
N GLU A 126 3.74 43.35 18.43
CA GLU A 126 2.77 43.18 17.35
C GLU A 126 3.05 41.91 16.56
N ILE A 127 2.00 41.18 16.19
CA ILE A 127 2.10 39.93 15.44
C ILE A 127 1.61 40.15 14.02
N ALA A 128 2.40 39.73 13.04
CA ALA A 128 2.00 39.71 11.64
C ALA A 128 2.21 38.33 11.02
N ALA A 129 1.43 38.06 9.97
CA ALA A 129 1.52 36.85 9.17
C ALA A 129 1.88 37.26 7.75
N LEU A 130 3.03 36.80 7.28
CA LEU A 130 3.57 37.09 5.95
C LEU A 130 3.59 35.80 5.12
N ASP A 131 3.59 35.93 3.79
CA ASP A 131 3.90 34.79 2.92
C ASP A 131 5.27 34.24 3.30
N ASN A 132 5.34 32.93 3.51
CA ASN A 132 6.59 32.29 3.88
C ASN A 132 7.57 32.22 2.70
N ALA A 133 7.09 32.29 1.46
CA ALA A 133 7.94 32.23 0.27
C ALA A 133 8.46 33.62 -0.11
N CYS A 134 9.76 33.80 0.02
CA CYS A 134 10.42 35.01 -0.45
C CYS A 134 10.32 35.13 -2.00
N PRO A 135 9.93 36.29 -2.58
CA PRO A 135 9.70 36.44 -4.01
C PRO A 135 10.96 36.30 -4.90
N HIS A 136 12.17 36.32 -4.33
CA HIS A 136 13.41 36.22 -5.13
C HIS A 136 13.84 34.77 -5.39
N GLN A 137 13.97 33.92 -4.36
CA GLN A 137 14.37 32.51 -4.52
C GLN A 137 13.41 31.52 -3.85
N GLY A 138 12.26 31.96 -3.34
CA GLY A 138 11.31 31.10 -2.63
C GLY A 138 11.76 30.69 -1.22
N GLY A 139 12.76 31.36 -0.65
CA GLY A 139 13.29 31.03 0.66
C GLY A 139 12.27 31.21 1.79
N PRO A 140 12.24 30.32 2.79
CA PRO A 140 11.27 30.33 3.87
C PRO A 140 11.57 31.48 4.84
N LEU A 141 10.82 32.58 4.75
CA LEU A 141 10.98 33.74 5.63
C LEU A 141 10.77 33.39 7.11
N GLY A 142 9.97 32.38 7.41
CA GLY A 142 9.76 31.81 8.73
C GLY A 142 10.99 31.15 9.35
N GLU A 143 12.04 30.88 8.56
CA GLU A 143 13.36 30.43 9.05
C GLU A 143 14.39 31.57 9.05
N GLY A 144 13.97 32.79 8.72
CA GLY A 144 14.80 33.98 8.73
C GLY A 144 15.06 34.52 10.12
N SER A 145 15.49 35.78 10.19
CA SER A 145 15.70 36.49 11.45
C SER A 145 15.27 37.95 11.33
N ILE A 146 14.74 38.50 12.42
CA ILE A 146 14.52 39.95 12.54
C ILE A 146 15.83 40.57 13.03
N GLU A 147 16.46 41.37 12.18
CA GLU A 147 17.72 42.07 12.47
C GLU A 147 17.47 43.57 12.57
N CYS A 148 17.92 44.19 13.66
CA CYS A 148 17.81 45.62 13.90
C CYS A 148 19.18 46.27 13.85
N ASN A 149 19.31 47.44 13.21
CA ASN A 149 20.54 48.21 13.25
C ASN A 149 20.69 48.94 14.61
N ASP A 150 21.91 48.97 15.14
CA ASP A 150 22.21 49.63 16.43
C ASP A 150 21.88 51.14 16.37
N GLY A 151 20.86 51.54 17.12
CA GLY A 151 20.49 52.95 17.31
C GLY A 151 19.44 53.50 16.33
N GLU A 152 18.88 52.69 15.44
CA GLU A 152 17.80 53.07 14.52
C GLU A 152 16.52 52.27 14.80
N ASP A 153 15.36 52.86 14.47
CA ASP A 153 14.05 52.18 14.54
C ASP A 153 13.84 51.16 13.39
N ASP A 154 14.82 51.01 12.50
CA ASP A 154 14.76 50.16 11.31
C ASP A 154 15.18 48.72 11.62
N CYS A 155 14.19 47.85 11.78
CA CYS A 155 14.34 46.40 11.90
C CYS A 155 13.79 45.68 10.67
N TRP A 156 14.52 44.68 10.20
CA TRP A 156 14.23 43.95 8.96
C TRP A 156 14.17 42.44 9.20
N LEU A 157 13.11 41.82 8.69
CA LEU A 157 13.04 40.37 8.51
C LEU A 157 13.90 39.99 7.30
N ARG A 158 14.98 39.25 7.55
CA ARG A 158 15.92 38.81 6.53
C ARG A 158 15.64 37.40 6.05
N CYS A 159 15.53 37.22 4.73
CA CYS A 159 15.41 35.90 4.11
C CYS A 159 16.68 35.07 4.32
N PRO A 160 16.59 33.82 4.81
CA PRO A 160 17.77 33.02 5.13
C PRO A 160 18.53 32.52 3.89
N TRP A 161 17.90 32.50 2.71
CA TRP A 161 18.53 31.95 1.51
C TRP A 161 19.41 32.95 0.76
N HIS A 162 19.00 34.22 0.70
CA HIS A 162 19.71 35.22 -0.11
C HIS A 162 19.77 36.61 0.55
N GLY A 163 19.34 36.73 1.81
CA GLY A 163 19.59 37.92 2.63
C GLY A 163 18.78 39.17 2.29
N TRP A 164 17.68 39.04 1.53
CA TRP A 164 16.80 40.18 1.24
C TRP A 164 15.95 40.54 2.45
N ASP A 165 15.72 41.84 2.63
CA ASP A 165 15.10 42.41 3.81
C ASP A 165 13.63 42.77 3.54
N PHE A 166 12.77 42.48 4.51
CA PHE A 166 11.33 42.80 4.50
C PHE A 166 10.94 43.41 5.84
N HIS A 167 10.01 44.35 5.85
CA HIS A 167 9.50 44.90 7.10
C HIS A 167 8.72 43.80 7.86
N PRO A 168 9.07 43.49 9.13
CA PRO A 168 8.55 42.32 9.83
C PRO A 168 7.02 42.32 10.00
N LEU A 169 6.38 43.50 10.05
CA LEU A 169 4.93 43.62 10.21
C LEU A 169 4.14 43.83 8.91
N THR A 170 4.79 44.31 7.85
CA THR A 170 4.07 44.76 6.63
C THR A 170 4.49 44.01 5.37
N GLY A 171 5.56 43.21 5.45
CA GLY A 171 6.11 42.47 4.31
C GLY A 171 6.75 43.36 3.24
N LYS A 172 6.80 44.68 3.42
CA LYS A 172 7.34 45.61 2.41
C LYS A 172 8.86 45.59 2.39
N SER A 173 9.46 45.58 1.21
CA SER A 173 10.90 45.74 1.04
C SER A 173 11.37 47.17 1.34
N PRO A 174 12.64 47.37 1.73
CA PRO A 174 13.24 48.69 1.85
C PRO A 174 13.19 49.50 0.55
N GLY A 175 12.96 50.82 0.65
CA GLY A 175 12.99 51.74 -0.50
C GLY A 175 11.74 51.69 -1.40
N SER A 176 11.90 51.98 -2.69
CA SER A 176 10.81 51.98 -3.69
C SER A 176 10.70 50.67 -4.47
N HIS A 177 11.24 49.57 -3.93
CA HIS A 177 11.17 48.25 -4.57
C HIS A 177 9.76 47.66 -4.40
N GLY A 178 9.17 47.18 -5.49
CA GLY A 178 7.79 46.66 -5.54
C GLY A 178 7.69 45.15 -5.25
N ASP A 179 8.65 44.59 -4.53
CA ASP A 179 8.86 43.15 -4.31
C ASP A 179 8.57 42.72 -2.87
N GLY A 180 7.63 43.39 -2.20
CA GLY A 180 7.17 42.97 -0.87
C GLY A 180 6.37 41.66 -0.91
N VAL A 181 6.20 41.04 0.25
CA VAL A 181 5.45 39.79 0.42
C VAL A 181 4.00 40.04 0.81
N GLU A 182 3.12 39.09 0.46
CA GLU A 182 1.71 39.13 0.86
C GLU A 182 1.58 39.06 2.39
N THR A 183 0.56 39.74 2.93
CA THR A 183 0.25 39.72 4.36
C THR A 183 -1.13 39.11 4.56
N TYR A 184 -1.28 38.35 5.63
CA TYR A 184 -2.52 37.70 6.00
C TYR A 184 -3.12 38.37 7.24
N PRO A 185 -4.44 38.56 7.31
CA PRO A 185 -5.07 39.11 8.50
C PRO A 185 -4.78 38.23 9.72
N VAL A 186 -4.37 38.86 10.82
CA VAL A 186 -4.09 38.21 12.10
C VAL A 186 -5.12 38.67 13.13
N GLU A 187 -5.62 37.73 13.94
CA GLU A 187 -6.49 37.99 15.07
C GLU A 187 -5.95 37.27 16.29
N GLN A 188 -5.75 38.00 17.40
CA GLN A 188 -5.43 37.41 18.69
C GLN A 188 -6.73 37.16 19.45
N ARG A 189 -6.99 35.91 19.78
CA ARG A 189 -8.13 35.46 20.60
C ARG A 189 -7.62 34.96 21.95
N ASP A 190 -8.52 34.78 22.91
CA ASP A 190 -8.19 34.37 24.28
C ASP A 190 -7.37 33.06 24.33
N ASP A 191 -7.57 32.16 23.36
CA ASP A 191 -6.89 30.87 23.30
C ASP A 191 -5.70 30.84 22.34
N GLY A 192 -5.47 31.86 21.51
CA GLY A 192 -4.28 31.91 20.65
C GLY A 192 -4.34 32.88 19.47
N VAL A 193 -3.36 32.75 18.59
CA VAL A 193 -3.19 33.59 17.39
C VAL A 193 -3.80 32.88 16.19
N TYR A 194 -4.66 33.60 15.48
CA TYR A 194 -5.35 33.12 14.29
C TYR A 194 -4.90 33.88 13.06
N VAL A 195 -4.69 33.15 11.96
CA VAL A 195 -4.38 33.71 10.64
C VAL A 195 -5.52 33.40 9.69
N ALA A 196 -6.03 34.43 9.01
CA ALA A 196 -7.02 34.29 7.96
C ALA A 196 -6.34 33.98 6.63
N VAL A 197 -6.71 32.86 6.03
CA VAL A 197 -6.30 32.53 4.65
C VAL A 197 -7.54 32.37 3.78
N LYS A 198 -7.41 32.75 2.51
CA LYS A 198 -8.43 32.46 1.50
C LYS A 198 -8.18 31.05 0.98
N GLU A 199 -9.14 30.15 1.22
CA GLU A 199 -9.10 28.80 0.69
C GLU A 199 -10.12 28.61 -0.42
N SER A 200 -9.72 27.92 -1.48
CA SER A 200 -10.68 27.43 -2.45
C SER A 200 -11.53 26.32 -1.83
N THR A 201 -12.84 26.54 -1.78
CA THR A 201 -13.84 25.50 -1.53
C THR A 201 -13.94 24.49 -2.68
N LYS A 202 -13.35 24.83 -3.84
CA LYS A 202 -13.38 24.01 -5.04
C LYS A 202 -11.98 23.46 -5.32
N HIS A 203 -11.82 22.16 -5.06
CA HIS A 203 -10.64 21.44 -5.51
C HIS A 203 -10.73 21.19 -7.01
N THR A 204 -9.76 21.71 -7.78
CA THR A 204 -9.58 21.33 -9.17
C THR A 204 -8.90 19.96 -9.21
N PRO A 205 -9.53 18.91 -9.74
CA PRO A 205 -8.92 17.59 -9.80
C PRO A 205 -7.59 17.64 -10.53
N THR A 206 -6.55 17.06 -9.94
CA THR A 206 -5.24 16.88 -10.55
C THR A 206 -5.17 15.54 -11.29
N VAL A 207 -4.14 15.36 -12.10
CA VAL A 207 -3.82 14.05 -12.69
C VAL A 207 -3.64 12.98 -11.60
N SER A 208 -3.02 13.33 -10.47
CA SER A 208 -2.84 12.42 -9.34
C SER A 208 -4.17 12.04 -8.69
N ASP A 209 -5.12 12.97 -8.57
CA ASP A 209 -6.47 12.65 -8.06
C ASP A 209 -7.17 11.63 -8.95
N LEU A 210 -7.11 11.80 -10.28
CA LEU A 210 -7.73 10.87 -11.22
C LEU A 210 -7.05 9.49 -11.21
N MET A 211 -5.72 9.44 -11.15
CA MET A 211 -4.98 8.19 -11.09
C MET A 211 -5.20 7.46 -9.75
N ALA A 212 -5.09 8.16 -8.62
CA ALA A 212 -5.37 7.61 -7.30
C ALA A 212 -6.83 7.10 -7.21
N GLN A 213 -7.78 7.86 -7.73
CA GLN A 213 -9.18 7.43 -7.78
C GLN A 213 -9.37 6.20 -8.68
N THR A 214 -8.65 6.14 -9.80
CA THR A 214 -8.66 4.98 -10.70
C THR A 214 -8.17 3.73 -9.98
N MET A 215 -7.01 3.74 -9.31
CA MET A 215 -6.53 2.55 -8.61
C MET A 215 -7.48 2.09 -7.49
N VAL A 216 -8.14 3.03 -6.79
CA VAL A 216 -9.17 2.70 -5.80
C VAL A 216 -10.38 2.04 -6.45
N ASN A 217 -10.81 2.51 -7.63
CA ASN A 217 -11.89 1.87 -8.39
C ASN A 217 -11.52 0.45 -8.85
N TRP A 218 -10.22 0.16 -9.00
CA TRP A 218 -9.69 -1.18 -9.27
C TRP A 218 -9.54 -2.06 -8.01
N GLY A 219 -9.92 -1.55 -6.84
CA GLY A 219 -9.96 -2.31 -5.58
C GLY A 219 -8.72 -2.16 -4.70
N VAL A 220 -7.79 -1.26 -5.04
CA VAL A 220 -6.72 -0.89 -4.11
C VAL A 220 -7.34 -0.12 -2.96
N SER A 221 -7.22 -0.66 -1.75
CA SER A 221 -7.77 -0.04 -0.53
C SER A 221 -6.69 0.40 0.45
N HIS A 222 -5.45 -0.05 0.25
CA HIS A 222 -4.34 0.20 1.17
C HIS A 222 -3.10 0.63 0.40
N VAL A 223 -2.46 1.69 0.89
CA VAL A 223 -1.13 2.12 0.46
C VAL A 223 -0.22 2.11 1.68
N PHE A 224 0.93 1.45 1.54
CA PHE A 224 1.99 1.42 2.54
C PHE A 224 3.13 2.31 2.05
N GLY A 225 3.68 3.22 2.85
CA GLY A 225 4.76 4.03 2.30
C GLY A 225 5.32 5.14 3.18
N MET A 226 6.13 5.96 2.53
CA MET A 226 6.70 7.18 3.08
C MET A 226 6.32 8.37 2.21
N VAL A 227 5.86 9.45 2.85
CA VAL A 227 5.63 10.74 2.20
C VAL A 227 6.92 11.55 2.25
N GLY A 228 7.27 12.20 1.16
CA GLY A 228 8.37 13.15 1.11
C GLY A 228 8.34 13.97 -0.17
N HIS A 229 9.30 14.88 -0.32
CA HIS A 229 9.29 15.95 -1.32
C HIS A 229 8.80 15.49 -2.70
N SER A 230 9.38 14.41 -3.23
CA SER A 230 9.13 14.02 -4.61
C SER A 230 7.81 13.26 -4.86
N ASN A 231 6.95 13.10 -3.86
CA ASN A 231 5.67 12.40 -4.02
C ASN A 231 4.48 13.15 -3.37
N LEU A 232 4.66 14.42 -3.00
CA LEU A 232 3.68 15.20 -2.25
C LEU A 232 2.34 15.35 -2.99
N GLY A 233 2.36 15.55 -4.32
CA GLY A 233 1.12 15.70 -5.09
C GLY A 233 0.31 14.40 -5.14
N LEU A 234 0.99 13.25 -5.27
CA LEU A 234 0.33 11.95 -5.17
C LEU A 234 -0.14 11.65 -3.74
N ALA A 235 0.69 11.94 -2.72
CA ALA A 235 0.34 11.75 -1.32
C ALA A 235 -0.92 12.55 -0.93
N ASP A 236 -1.04 13.80 -1.39
CA ASP A 236 -2.21 14.64 -1.13
C ASP A 236 -3.48 14.13 -1.84
N ALA A 237 -3.35 13.56 -3.04
CA ALA A 237 -4.45 12.85 -3.71
C ALA A 237 -4.91 11.60 -2.92
N LEU A 238 -3.97 10.83 -2.36
CA LEU A 238 -4.28 9.67 -1.51
C LEU A 238 -4.93 10.10 -0.19
N ARG A 239 -4.42 11.14 0.46
CA ARG A 239 -5.01 11.74 1.68
C ARG A 239 -6.47 12.14 1.44
N ARG A 240 -6.79 12.80 0.33
CA ARG A 240 -8.18 13.14 -0.04
C ARG A 240 -9.08 11.91 -0.21
N LEU A 241 -8.55 10.77 -0.61
CA LEU A 241 -9.31 9.52 -0.71
C LEU A 241 -9.47 8.84 0.65
N GLU A 242 -8.47 8.97 1.52
CA GLU A 242 -8.51 8.53 2.91
C GLU A 242 -9.52 9.33 3.74
N ASP A 243 -9.54 10.67 3.62
CA ASP A 243 -10.54 11.55 4.26
C ASP A 243 -11.98 11.17 3.87
N LYS A 244 -12.16 10.60 2.66
CA LYS A 244 -13.45 10.10 2.14
C LYS A 244 -13.74 8.65 2.55
N GLY A 245 -12.87 8.01 3.35
CA GLY A 245 -12.99 6.63 3.78
C GLY A 245 -12.86 5.60 2.65
N ARG A 246 -12.25 5.96 1.52
CA ARG A 246 -12.13 5.09 0.33
C ARG A 246 -10.80 4.35 0.25
N LEU A 247 -9.82 4.77 1.02
CA LEU A 247 -8.45 4.26 1.07
C LEU A 247 -7.95 4.37 2.53
N GLN A 248 -6.99 3.53 2.92
CA GLN A 248 -6.19 3.72 4.12
C GLN A 248 -4.72 3.85 3.75
N TYR A 249 -4.04 4.86 4.29
CA TYR A 249 -2.61 5.07 4.14
C TYR A 249 -1.88 4.67 5.42
N ILE A 250 -0.91 3.77 5.30
CA ILE A 250 -0.08 3.29 6.40
C ILE A 250 1.34 3.83 6.21
N GLY A 251 1.66 4.87 6.98
CA GLY A 251 2.99 5.46 7.09
C GLY A 251 3.94 4.49 7.78
N ILE A 252 5.04 4.14 7.10
CA ILE A 252 6.02 3.13 7.51
C ILE A 252 7.37 3.78 7.78
N ARG A 253 8.26 3.12 8.55
CA ARG A 253 9.60 3.66 8.86
C ARG A 253 10.64 3.35 7.80
N HIS A 254 10.49 2.25 7.06
CA HIS A 254 11.40 1.84 5.99
C HIS A 254 10.66 1.30 4.75
N GLU A 255 10.98 1.78 3.56
CA GLU A 255 10.20 1.49 2.34
C GLU A 255 10.26 0.02 1.90
N GLY A 256 11.34 -0.70 2.24
CA GLY A 256 11.40 -2.16 2.12
C GLY A 256 10.31 -2.89 2.93
N ALA A 257 9.94 -2.38 4.11
CA ALA A 257 8.81 -2.92 4.86
C ALA A 257 7.48 -2.60 4.16
N ALA A 258 7.37 -1.44 3.50
CA ALA A 258 6.18 -1.09 2.72
C ALA A 258 5.94 -2.05 1.56
N SER A 259 6.98 -2.42 0.82
CA SER A 259 6.84 -3.39 -0.28
C SER A 259 6.55 -4.81 0.23
N PHE A 260 7.13 -5.25 1.34
CA PHE A 260 6.76 -6.52 1.98
C PHE A 260 5.33 -6.52 2.54
N ALA A 261 4.85 -5.42 3.12
CA ALA A 261 3.48 -5.30 3.59
C ALA A 261 2.48 -5.37 2.42
N ALA A 262 2.74 -4.65 1.33
CA ALA A 262 1.93 -4.77 0.12
C ALA A 262 1.94 -6.20 -0.44
N SER A 263 3.10 -6.86 -0.44
CA SER A 263 3.24 -8.27 -0.83
C SER A 263 2.43 -9.20 0.09
N GLY A 264 2.53 -9.06 1.42
CA GLY A 264 1.79 -9.85 2.40
C GLY A 264 0.27 -9.68 2.29
N TYR A 265 -0.20 -8.45 2.11
CA TYR A 265 -1.61 -8.13 1.84
C TYR A 265 -2.11 -8.87 0.59
N ALA A 266 -1.37 -8.73 -0.51
CA ALA A 266 -1.72 -9.28 -1.81
C ALA A 266 -1.64 -10.82 -1.82
N LYS A 267 -0.66 -11.42 -1.13
CA LYS A 267 -0.56 -12.87 -0.95
C LYS A 267 -1.77 -13.42 -0.20
N LEU A 268 -2.23 -12.77 0.86
CA LEU A 268 -3.36 -13.25 1.64
C LEU A 268 -4.67 -13.24 0.83
N CYS A 269 -5.02 -12.10 0.23
CA CYS A 269 -6.35 -11.91 -0.34
C CYS A 269 -6.42 -12.00 -1.87
N GLY A 270 -5.28 -12.02 -2.57
CA GLY A 270 -5.23 -12.00 -4.04
C GLY A 270 -5.67 -10.69 -4.68
N LYS A 271 -5.91 -9.63 -3.87
CA LYS A 271 -6.27 -8.28 -4.33
C LYS A 271 -5.05 -7.36 -4.26
N PRO A 272 -4.95 -6.36 -5.15
CA PRO A 272 -3.79 -5.48 -5.16
C PRO A 272 -3.74 -4.57 -3.93
N ALA A 273 -2.54 -4.37 -3.42
CA ALA A 273 -2.16 -3.26 -2.54
C ALA A 273 -1.05 -2.44 -3.21
N ALA A 274 -0.84 -1.21 -2.74
CA ALA A 274 0.24 -0.38 -3.26
C ALA A 274 1.31 -0.12 -2.20
N CYS A 275 2.56 0.06 -2.64
CA CYS A 275 3.61 0.69 -1.85
C CYS A 275 4.07 1.99 -2.50
N MET A 276 4.33 3.01 -1.68
CA MET A 276 4.69 4.37 -2.14
C MET A 276 5.99 4.86 -1.51
N SER A 277 6.83 5.51 -2.31
CA SER A 277 8.09 6.10 -1.85
C SER A 277 8.45 7.36 -2.62
N ILE A 278 9.39 8.15 -2.08
CA ILE A 278 10.11 9.20 -2.80
C ILE A 278 11.06 8.62 -3.87
N ALA A 279 11.63 9.52 -4.67
CA ALA A 279 12.70 9.26 -5.63
C ALA A 279 13.98 8.75 -4.96
N GLY A 280 14.93 8.28 -5.76
CA GLY A 280 16.26 7.93 -5.29
C GLY A 280 16.27 6.82 -4.23
N PRO A 281 16.80 7.08 -3.02
CA PRO A 281 17.05 6.04 -2.02
C PRO A 281 15.79 5.28 -1.58
N GLY A 282 14.68 6.00 -1.36
CA GLY A 282 13.44 5.35 -0.93
C GLY A 282 12.91 4.37 -1.99
N ALA A 283 12.96 4.77 -3.27
CA ALA A 283 12.60 3.88 -4.37
C ALA A 283 13.51 2.65 -4.41
N THR A 284 14.81 2.78 -4.18
CA THR A 284 15.71 1.61 -4.16
C THR A 284 15.47 0.68 -2.96
N ASN A 285 15.05 1.22 -1.81
CA ASN A 285 14.73 0.44 -0.61
C ASN A 285 13.55 -0.52 -0.82
N MET A 286 12.61 -0.21 -1.73
CA MET A 286 11.46 -1.07 -2.01
C MET A 286 11.80 -2.35 -2.80
N LEU A 287 12.92 -2.38 -3.52
CA LEU A 287 13.20 -3.40 -4.54
C LEU A 287 13.15 -4.85 -4.00
N THR A 288 13.67 -5.11 -2.80
CA THR A 288 13.70 -6.47 -2.25
C THR A 288 12.28 -7.02 -2.00
N GLY A 289 11.40 -6.24 -1.38
CA GLY A 289 10.01 -6.66 -1.17
C GLY A 289 9.19 -6.70 -2.46
N LEU A 290 9.54 -5.91 -3.48
CA LEU A 290 8.95 -6.01 -4.81
C LEU A 290 9.42 -7.27 -5.56
N TRP A 291 10.67 -7.68 -5.39
CA TRP A 291 11.15 -8.96 -5.91
C TRP A 291 10.40 -10.12 -5.28
N ASP A 292 10.14 -10.05 -3.97
CA ASP A 292 9.30 -11.02 -3.28
C ASP A 292 7.90 -11.11 -3.90
N ALA A 293 7.23 -9.96 -4.08
CA ALA A 293 5.93 -9.90 -4.73
C ALA A 293 5.98 -10.50 -6.15
N LYS A 294 6.98 -10.14 -6.96
CA LYS A 294 7.15 -10.66 -8.32
C LYS A 294 7.26 -12.18 -8.35
N VAL A 295 8.24 -12.75 -7.64
CA VAL A 295 8.53 -14.19 -7.77
C VAL A 295 7.49 -15.06 -7.07
N ASP A 296 6.78 -14.51 -6.07
CA ASP A 296 5.64 -15.17 -5.47
C ASP A 296 4.30 -14.87 -6.15
N ARG A 297 4.32 -14.03 -7.19
CA ARG A 297 3.17 -13.64 -8.01
C ARG A 297 2.06 -12.95 -7.23
N ALA A 298 2.43 -11.98 -6.39
CA ALA A 298 1.52 -11.13 -5.66
C ALA A 298 1.22 -9.86 -6.48
N PRO A 299 -0.06 -9.50 -6.72
CA PRO A 299 -0.40 -8.26 -7.43
C PRO A 299 -0.07 -7.03 -6.58
N VAL A 300 0.92 -6.24 -6.96
CA VAL A 300 1.36 -5.04 -6.22
C VAL A 300 1.54 -3.86 -7.15
N LEU A 301 1.11 -2.66 -6.71
CA LEU A 301 1.48 -1.40 -7.36
C LEU A 301 2.66 -0.75 -6.62
N ALA A 302 3.73 -0.43 -7.34
CA ALA A 302 4.81 0.40 -6.84
C ALA A 302 4.63 1.82 -7.37
N LEU A 303 4.56 2.80 -6.48
CA LEU A 303 4.35 4.21 -6.80
C LEU A 303 5.56 5.01 -6.31
N THR A 304 6.43 5.45 -7.22
CA THR A 304 7.63 6.21 -6.84
C THR A 304 7.52 7.65 -7.28
N GLY A 305 7.94 8.57 -6.41
CA GLY A 305 8.28 9.93 -6.84
C GLY A 305 9.48 9.97 -7.78
N GLN A 306 9.65 11.09 -8.47
CA GLN A 306 10.81 11.37 -9.31
C GLN A 306 11.05 12.87 -9.39
N VAL A 307 12.30 13.28 -9.55
CA VAL A 307 12.65 14.67 -9.82
C VAL A 307 11.94 15.19 -11.08
N ASN A 308 11.86 16.52 -11.23
CA ASN A 308 11.31 17.13 -12.44
C ASN A 308 11.92 16.54 -13.72
N THR A 309 11.11 16.27 -14.74
CA THR A 309 11.60 15.63 -15.97
C THR A 309 12.69 16.45 -16.68
N GLN A 310 12.68 17.78 -16.52
CA GLN A 310 13.67 18.70 -17.09
C GLN A 310 15.11 18.50 -16.56
N VAL A 311 15.27 17.84 -15.41
CA VAL A 311 16.59 17.60 -14.79
C VAL A 311 16.98 16.12 -14.78
N LEU A 312 16.30 15.28 -15.57
CA LEU A 312 16.72 13.89 -15.81
C LEU A 312 17.90 13.84 -16.78
N GLY A 313 19.00 13.20 -16.37
CA GLY A 313 20.25 13.03 -17.12
C GLY A 313 21.46 13.77 -16.55
N PRO A 314 21.34 15.06 -16.16
CA PRO A 314 22.44 15.84 -15.60
C PRO A 314 22.99 15.38 -14.23
N GLY A 315 22.31 14.46 -13.53
CA GLY A 315 22.72 14.01 -12.19
C GLY A 315 22.15 14.90 -11.07
N ALA A 316 20.86 15.20 -11.12
CA ALA A 316 20.19 15.96 -10.08
C ALA A 316 20.22 15.23 -8.73
N PHE A 317 20.07 15.98 -7.63
CA PHE A 317 20.01 15.38 -6.30
C PHE A 317 18.86 14.35 -6.22
N GLN A 318 19.16 13.14 -5.73
CA GLN A 318 18.26 11.99 -5.67
C GLN A 318 17.77 11.44 -7.03
N GLU A 319 18.35 11.85 -8.14
CA GLU A 319 18.05 11.29 -9.46
C GLU A 319 18.55 9.84 -9.59
N ILE A 320 17.65 8.93 -9.98
CA ILE A 320 17.96 7.57 -10.42
C ILE A 320 17.10 7.27 -11.65
N ASP A 321 17.66 6.54 -12.62
CA ASP A 321 16.87 5.92 -13.71
C ASP A 321 16.00 4.79 -13.14
N LEU A 322 14.84 5.19 -12.58
CA LEU A 322 13.90 4.29 -11.95
C LEU A 322 13.24 3.34 -12.96
N ALA A 323 13.09 3.75 -14.22
CA ALA A 323 12.52 2.89 -15.25
C ALA A 323 13.43 1.67 -15.50
N SER A 324 14.74 1.90 -15.67
CA SER A 324 15.71 0.82 -15.81
C SER A 324 15.90 0.02 -14.51
N ALA A 325 15.94 0.68 -13.35
CA ALA A 325 16.10 0.00 -12.07
C ALA A 325 14.94 -0.95 -11.75
N TYR A 326 13.71 -0.59 -12.16
CA TYR A 326 12.51 -1.39 -11.89
C TYR A 326 12.15 -2.38 -12.99
N ALA A 327 12.70 -2.24 -14.20
CA ALA A 327 12.38 -3.13 -15.33
C ALA A 327 12.54 -4.64 -15.02
N PRO A 328 13.54 -5.10 -14.24
CA PRO A 328 13.63 -6.51 -13.87
C PRO A 328 12.54 -6.96 -12.88
N VAL A 329 12.08 -6.05 -12.00
CA VAL A 329 11.16 -6.40 -10.92
C VAL A 329 9.69 -6.21 -11.30
N ALA A 330 9.37 -5.25 -12.17
CA ALA A 330 7.99 -4.94 -12.58
C ALA A 330 7.68 -5.41 -14.00
N ARG A 331 6.55 -6.09 -14.20
CA ARG A 331 6.08 -6.51 -15.53
C ARG A 331 5.62 -5.32 -16.38
N PHE A 332 5.14 -4.29 -15.71
CA PHE A 332 4.73 -3.02 -16.30
C PHE A 332 5.39 -1.90 -15.53
N SER A 333 6.19 -1.05 -16.19
CA SER A 333 6.87 0.07 -15.56
C SER A 333 6.81 1.26 -16.51
N GLN A 334 6.26 2.39 -16.08
CA GLN A 334 6.11 3.57 -16.92
C GLN A 334 6.29 4.87 -16.13
N THR A 335 6.91 5.86 -16.77
CA THR A 335 6.96 7.23 -16.26
C THR A 335 5.67 7.96 -16.62
N VAL A 336 5.08 8.62 -15.64
CA VAL A 336 3.89 9.46 -15.80
C VAL A 336 4.33 10.80 -16.39
N LEU A 337 4.35 10.89 -17.72
CA LEU A 337 4.73 12.13 -18.42
C LEU A 337 3.57 13.14 -18.43
N ARG A 338 3.93 14.41 -18.68
CA ARG A 338 2.99 15.55 -18.72
C ARG A 338 1.74 15.29 -19.58
N ASP A 339 1.93 14.84 -20.81
CA ASP A 339 0.85 14.66 -21.81
C ASP A 339 0.41 13.19 -21.95
N ALA A 340 0.69 12.34 -20.95
CA ALA A 340 0.29 10.94 -20.97
C ALA A 340 -1.24 10.79 -20.82
N SER A 341 -1.79 9.66 -21.27
CA SER A 341 -3.16 9.26 -20.93
C SER A 341 -3.23 8.76 -19.48
N HIS A 342 -3.15 9.66 -18.49
CA HIS A 342 -2.93 9.33 -17.06
C HIS A 342 -3.89 8.27 -16.50
N VAL A 343 -5.19 8.40 -16.80
CA VAL A 343 -6.22 7.44 -16.36
C VAL A 343 -6.00 6.06 -17.00
N GLU A 344 -5.68 6.02 -18.30
CA GLU A 344 -5.43 4.76 -18.98
C GLU A 344 -4.13 4.10 -18.50
N LEU A 345 -3.12 4.91 -18.19
CA LEU A 345 -1.86 4.44 -17.63
C LEU A 345 -2.08 3.72 -16.30
N MET A 346 -2.91 4.29 -15.41
CA MET A 346 -3.28 3.62 -14.16
C MET A 346 -4.17 2.39 -14.39
N ASN A 347 -5.12 2.43 -15.33
CA ASN A 347 -5.91 1.24 -15.70
C ASN A 347 -4.99 0.09 -16.12
N LEU A 348 -3.98 0.36 -16.95
CA LEU A 348 -3.03 -0.64 -17.42
C LEU A 348 -2.12 -1.15 -16.30
N ALA A 349 -1.66 -0.28 -15.40
CA ALA A 349 -0.89 -0.70 -14.23
C ALA A 349 -1.70 -1.66 -13.35
N CYS A 350 -2.94 -1.29 -12.99
CA CYS A 350 -3.84 -2.14 -12.20
C CYS A 350 -4.15 -3.47 -12.92
N LYS A 351 -4.45 -3.41 -14.21
CA LYS A 351 -4.74 -4.59 -15.03
C LYS A 351 -3.53 -5.52 -15.11
N ASN A 352 -2.32 -5.01 -15.33
CA ASN A 352 -1.10 -5.82 -15.35
C ASN A 352 -0.87 -6.49 -14.00
N ALA A 353 -0.95 -5.74 -12.90
CA ALA A 353 -0.76 -6.29 -11.56
C ALA A 353 -1.71 -7.47 -11.30
N ILE A 354 -3.00 -7.32 -11.63
CA ILE A 354 -4.03 -8.35 -11.37
C ILE A 354 -3.95 -9.53 -12.36
N VAL A 355 -3.82 -9.27 -13.66
CA VAL A 355 -3.86 -10.30 -14.69
C VAL A 355 -2.58 -11.12 -14.70
N GLU A 356 -1.43 -10.46 -14.74
CA GLU A 356 -0.12 -11.12 -14.74
C GLU A 356 0.24 -11.68 -13.36
N ARG A 357 -0.40 -11.13 -12.30
CA ARG A 357 -0.08 -11.39 -10.89
C ARG A 357 1.37 -11.04 -10.62
N ASP A 358 1.73 -9.79 -10.90
CA ASP A 358 3.09 -9.28 -10.87
C ASP A 358 3.09 -7.85 -10.28
N VAL A 359 4.26 -7.24 -10.19
CA VAL A 359 4.43 -5.83 -9.83
C VAL A 359 4.17 -4.95 -11.06
N ALA A 360 3.37 -3.89 -10.88
CA ALA A 360 3.28 -2.79 -11.82
C ALA A 360 3.79 -1.50 -11.17
N HIS A 361 4.59 -0.73 -11.89
CA HIS A 361 5.33 0.42 -11.39
C HIS A 361 4.96 1.68 -12.16
N LEU A 362 4.68 2.76 -11.44
CA LEU A 362 4.46 4.09 -11.99
C LEU A 362 5.38 5.09 -11.31
N ILE A 363 6.10 5.86 -12.13
CA ILE A 363 7.05 6.88 -11.70
C ILE A 363 6.41 8.25 -11.88
N PHE A 364 6.30 9.04 -10.82
CA PHE A 364 5.60 10.32 -10.78
C PHE A 364 6.59 11.48 -10.66
N PRO A 365 6.95 12.17 -11.76
CA PRO A 365 7.73 13.40 -11.72
C PRO A 365 7.00 14.52 -10.96
N ASP A 366 7.76 15.32 -10.19
CA ASP A 366 7.24 16.36 -9.29
C ASP A 366 6.28 17.35 -9.98
N GLU A 367 6.65 17.87 -11.14
CA GLU A 367 5.86 18.84 -11.91
C GLU A 367 4.60 18.23 -12.52
N VAL A 368 4.55 16.91 -12.68
CA VAL A 368 3.40 16.23 -13.30
C VAL A 368 2.31 15.97 -12.27
N GLN A 369 2.68 15.67 -11.02
CA GLN A 369 1.73 15.23 -9.99
C GLN A 369 0.60 16.23 -9.72
N THR A 370 0.87 17.52 -9.85
CA THR A 370 -0.05 18.61 -9.51
C THR A 370 -0.73 19.25 -10.71
N LEU A 371 -0.50 18.74 -11.93
CA LEU A 371 -1.18 19.25 -13.12
C LEU A 371 -2.69 19.09 -12.99
N ALA A 372 -3.41 20.16 -13.33
CA ALA A 372 -4.86 20.10 -13.44
C ALA A 372 -5.27 19.05 -14.48
N ALA A 373 -6.21 18.20 -14.13
CA ALA A 373 -6.81 17.28 -15.09
C ALA A 373 -7.60 18.07 -16.14
N ALA A 374 -7.60 17.59 -17.38
CA ALA A 374 -8.40 18.19 -18.43
C ALA A 374 -9.90 18.12 -18.10
N ASP A 375 -10.62 19.21 -18.39
CA ASP A 375 -12.05 19.34 -18.11
C ASP A 375 -12.86 18.15 -18.64
N GLY A 376 -13.71 17.59 -17.78
CA GLY A 376 -14.56 16.44 -18.11
C GLY A 376 -13.86 15.07 -18.06
N THR A 377 -12.56 15.00 -17.79
CA THR A 377 -11.86 13.71 -17.62
C THR A 377 -12.34 13.02 -16.35
N GLN A 378 -12.68 11.73 -16.45
CA GLN A 378 -13.15 10.91 -15.34
C GLN A 378 -12.15 9.82 -14.98
N ALA A 379 -12.13 9.44 -13.70
CA ALA A 379 -11.35 8.30 -13.25
C ALA A 379 -11.85 6.99 -13.89
N GLY A 380 -10.92 6.07 -14.15
CA GLY A 380 -11.18 4.77 -14.77
C GLY A 380 -11.66 3.72 -13.77
N GLY A 381 -11.81 2.48 -14.25
CA GLY A 381 -12.21 1.33 -13.45
C GLY A 381 -12.19 0.02 -14.23
N PRO A 382 -12.42 -1.13 -13.55
CA PRO A 382 -12.25 -2.46 -14.14
C PRO A 382 -13.38 -2.90 -15.08
N TYR A 383 -14.54 -2.21 -15.08
CA TYR A 383 -15.71 -2.61 -15.87
C TYR A 383 -15.39 -2.68 -17.37
N GLY A 384 -15.72 -3.80 -18.01
CA GLY A 384 -15.42 -4.05 -19.43
C GLY A 384 -13.92 -4.30 -19.74
N ARG A 385 -13.03 -4.33 -18.72
CA ARG A 385 -11.58 -4.50 -18.91
C ARG A 385 -11.03 -5.84 -18.43
N LEU A 386 -11.80 -6.60 -17.66
CA LEU A 386 -11.45 -7.94 -17.16
C LEU A 386 -12.51 -8.97 -17.62
N GLY A 387 -12.05 -10.10 -18.14
CA GLY A 387 -12.89 -11.27 -18.43
C GLY A 387 -12.75 -12.34 -17.35
N ASP A 388 -13.69 -13.30 -17.33
CA ASP A 388 -13.55 -14.49 -16.49
C ASP A 388 -12.31 -15.29 -16.92
N ARG A 389 -11.47 -15.65 -15.96
CA ARG A 389 -10.23 -16.42 -16.18
C ARG A 389 -10.43 -17.92 -15.99
N ARG A 390 -11.62 -18.35 -15.57
CA ARG A 390 -11.95 -19.76 -15.38
C ARG A 390 -12.13 -20.42 -16.75
N MET A 391 -11.31 -21.44 -17.01
CA MET A 391 -11.34 -22.22 -18.25
C MET A 391 -11.21 -23.70 -17.93
N LEU A 392 -12.00 -24.53 -18.63
CA LEU A 392 -11.85 -25.99 -18.60
C LEU A 392 -10.77 -26.42 -19.60
N PRO A 393 -10.04 -27.52 -19.31
CA PRO A 393 -9.13 -28.12 -20.28
C PRO A 393 -9.86 -28.69 -21.49
N ALA A 394 -9.11 -29.00 -22.56
CA ALA A 394 -9.64 -29.66 -23.74
C ALA A 394 -10.25 -31.03 -23.38
N THR A 395 -11.34 -31.41 -24.05
CA THR A 395 -12.08 -32.64 -23.77
C THR A 395 -11.21 -33.90 -23.85
N ASP A 396 -10.33 -33.98 -24.85
CA ASP A 396 -9.42 -35.13 -25.02
C ASP A 396 -8.39 -35.20 -23.89
N THR A 397 -7.88 -34.06 -23.43
CA THR A 397 -6.99 -33.97 -22.26
C THR A 397 -7.70 -34.43 -20.99
N LEU A 398 -8.95 -34.03 -20.79
CA LEU A 398 -9.78 -34.47 -19.65
C LEU A 398 -10.05 -35.97 -19.69
N ALA A 399 -10.36 -36.52 -20.86
CA ALA A 399 -10.56 -37.96 -21.06
C ALA A 399 -9.28 -38.76 -20.78
N ALA A 400 -8.12 -38.28 -21.26
CA ALA A 400 -6.83 -38.89 -20.99
C ALA A 400 -6.45 -38.86 -19.50
N ALA A 401 -6.74 -37.76 -18.81
CA ALA A 401 -6.53 -37.64 -17.36
C ALA A 401 -7.42 -38.62 -16.60
N LEU A 402 -8.71 -38.66 -16.94
CA LEU A 402 -9.68 -39.56 -16.32
C LEU A 402 -9.27 -41.04 -16.48
N GLN A 403 -8.83 -41.44 -17.66
CA GLN A 403 -8.39 -42.81 -17.92
C GLN A 403 -7.20 -43.19 -17.03
N ARG A 404 -6.17 -42.33 -16.98
CA ARG A 404 -4.98 -42.56 -16.13
C ARG A 404 -5.34 -42.65 -14.64
N ILE A 405 -6.28 -41.83 -14.18
CA ILE A 405 -6.76 -41.89 -12.80
C ILE A 405 -7.50 -43.20 -12.52
N LYS A 406 -8.29 -43.71 -13.47
CA LYS A 406 -9.00 -45.01 -13.33
C LYS A 406 -8.03 -46.19 -13.27
N ASP A 407 -6.91 -46.10 -13.99
CA ASP A 407 -5.91 -47.17 -14.07
C ASP A 407 -4.95 -47.18 -12.86
N ALA A 408 -4.93 -46.11 -12.05
CA ALA A 408 -4.08 -46.00 -10.87
C ALA A 408 -4.66 -46.73 -9.66
N ALA A 409 -3.84 -47.55 -9.00
CA ALA A 409 -4.19 -48.24 -7.77
C ALA A 409 -3.82 -47.42 -6.52
N ARG A 410 -2.77 -46.58 -6.60
CA ARG A 410 -2.25 -45.79 -5.47
C ARG A 410 -2.00 -44.32 -5.86
N PRO A 411 -3.05 -43.59 -6.31
CA PRO A 411 -2.90 -42.18 -6.64
C PRO A 411 -2.59 -41.34 -5.40
N VAL A 412 -1.80 -40.29 -5.59
CA VAL A 412 -1.48 -39.27 -4.58
C VAL A 412 -1.70 -37.88 -5.16
N ILE A 413 -2.31 -36.99 -4.39
CA ILE A 413 -2.56 -35.61 -4.77
C ILE A 413 -1.49 -34.69 -4.17
N ILE A 414 -0.87 -33.85 -4.99
CA ILE A 414 0.06 -32.81 -4.56
C ILE A 414 -0.54 -31.44 -4.87
N VAL A 415 -0.69 -30.61 -3.85
CA VAL A 415 -1.31 -29.30 -3.94
C VAL A 415 -0.28 -28.20 -3.75
N GLY A 416 -0.25 -27.25 -4.68
CA GLY A 416 0.55 -26.04 -4.57
C GLY A 416 -0.28 -24.80 -4.26
N TYR A 417 0.40 -23.65 -4.21
CA TYR A 417 -0.23 -22.37 -3.89
C TYR A 417 -1.25 -21.95 -4.96
N GLY A 418 -1.14 -22.44 -6.19
CA GLY A 418 -2.10 -22.16 -7.25
C GLY A 418 -3.52 -22.65 -6.94
N ALA A 419 -3.67 -23.65 -6.07
CA ALA A 419 -4.96 -24.17 -5.63
C ALA A 419 -5.63 -23.33 -4.52
N LEU A 420 -5.03 -22.21 -4.12
CA LEU A 420 -5.57 -21.34 -3.06
C LEU A 420 -7.01 -20.93 -3.39
N GLY A 421 -7.93 -21.25 -2.48
CA GLY A 421 -9.36 -20.98 -2.64
C GLY A 421 -10.10 -21.93 -3.60
N ARG A 422 -9.45 -22.99 -4.07
CA ARG A 422 -9.97 -23.96 -5.05
C ARG A 422 -9.92 -25.40 -4.53
N MET A 423 -9.86 -25.57 -3.20
CA MET A 423 -9.61 -26.85 -2.54
C MET A 423 -10.83 -27.76 -2.40
N GLU A 424 -12.05 -27.21 -2.46
CA GLU A 424 -13.28 -27.98 -2.19
C GLU A 424 -13.35 -29.27 -3.03
N TYR A 425 -13.25 -29.15 -4.35
CA TYR A 425 -13.30 -30.31 -5.23
C TYR A 425 -11.99 -31.10 -5.29
N VAL A 426 -10.86 -30.51 -4.92
CA VAL A 426 -9.60 -31.25 -4.75
C VAL A 426 -9.72 -32.23 -3.57
N ILE A 427 -10.33 -31.80 -2.46
CA ILE A 427 -10.59 -32.65 -1.30
C ILE A 427 -11.64 -33.72 -1.63
N LYS A 428 -12.77 -33.36 -2.25
CA LYS A 428 -13.78 -34.33 -2.69
C LYS A 428 -13.20 -35.39 -3.64
N LEU A 429 -12.30 -34.98 -4.54
CA LEU A 429 -11.58 -35.90 -5.42
C LEU A 429 -10.66 -36.82 -4.62
N ALA A 430 -9.92 -36.29 -3.64
CA ALA A 430 -9.07 -37.08 -2.74
C ALA A 430 -9.89 -38.14 -1.99
N GLU A 431 -11.05 -37.76 -1.45
CA GLU A 431 -11.95 -38.66 -0.72
C GLU A 431 -12.49 -39.78 -1.61
N LYS A 432 -12.93 -39.45 -2.84
CA LYS A 432 -13.43 -40.43 -3.83
C LYS A 432 -12.34 -41.41 -4.29
N LEU A 433 -11.08 -40.97 -4.30
CA LEU A 433 -9.91 -41.79 -4.65
C LEU A 433 -9.27 -42.47 -3.43
N ASN A 434 -9.72 -42.16 -2.21
CA ASN A 434 -9.01 -42.47 -0.97
C ASN A 434 -7.50 -42.11 -1.03
N ALA A 435 -7.19 -41.01 -1.72
CA ALA A 435 -5.83 -40.60 -2.07
C ALA A 435 -5.27 -39.59 -1.05
N PRO A 436 -4.04 -39.79 -0.53
CA PRO A 436 -3.37 -38.81 0.31
C PRO A 436 -3.18 -37.47 -0.42
N VAL A 437 -3.29 -36.37 0.33
CA VAL A 437 -3.07 -35.00 -0.12
C VAL A 437 -1.82 -34.44 0.56
N LEU A 438 -0.83 -34.10 -0.25
CA LEU A 438 0.43 -33.49 0.16
C LEU A 438 0.40 -32.03 -0.26
N THR A 439 1.01 -31.14 0.52
CA THR A 439 1.15 -29.75 0.12
C THR A 439 2.59 -29.42 -0.23
N THR A 440 2.82 -28.52 -1.18
CA THR A 440 4.08 -27.75 -1.18
C THR A 440 4.17 -26.93 0.10
N PHE A 441 5.35 -26.41 0.45
CA PHE A 441 5.47 -25.66 1.70
C PHE A 441 4.64 -24.36 1.68
N LYS A 442 4.65 -23.62 0.56
CA LYS A 442 3.77 -22.44 0.37
C LYS A 442 2.28 -22.79 0.50
N ALA A 443 1.90 -24.03 0.19
CA ALA A 443 0.52 -24.52 0.24
C ALA A 443 0.12 -25.11 1.60
N LYS A 444 1.01 -25.11 2.60
CA LYS A 444 0.69 -25.60 3.94
C LYS A 444 -0.56 -24.91 4.48
N GLY A 445 -1.43 -25.69 5.13
CA GLY A 445 -2.69 -25.20 5.71
C GLY A 445 -3.88 -25.16 4.75
N GLN A 446 -3.69 -25.47 3.46
CA GLN A 446 -4.81 -25.65 2.51
C GLN A 446 -5.63 -26.91 2.77
N ILE A 447 -5.05 -27.89 3.47
CA ILE A 447 -5.72 -29.01 4.10
C ILE A 447 -5.15 -29.11 5.53
N GLY A 448 -6.02 -29.34 6.52
CA GLY A 448 -5.58 -29.52 7.91
C GLY A 448 -4.86 -30.86 8.09
N ASP A 449 -3.80 -30.87 8.88
CA ASP A 449 -3.03 -32.08 9.24
C ASP A 449 -3.86 -33.05 10.13
N ASP A 450 -5.06 -32.64 10.56
CA ASP A 450 -6.08 -33.43 11.23
C ASP A 450 -7.04 -34.16 10.25
N HIS A 451 -7.02 -33.82 8.96
CA HIS A 451 -7.79 -34.52 7.94
C HIS A 451 -7.22 -35.93 7.69
N ALA A 452 -8.09 -36.93 7.58
CA ALA A 452 -7.69 -38.35 7.43
C ALA A 452 -6.86 -38.68 6.18
N LEU A 453 -6.83 -37.77 5.20
CA LEU A 453 -6.03 -37.88 3.97
C LEU A 453 -4.88 -36.86 3.90
N ALA A 454 -4.68 -35.99 4.89
CA ALA A 454 -3.57 -35.04 4.85
C ALA A 454 -2.25 -35.74 5.16
N ALA A 455 -1.24 -35.59 4.29
CA ALA A 455 0.10 -36.14 4.50
C ALA A 455 1.13 -35.09 4.94
N GLY A 456 0.70 -33.84 5.07
CA GLY A 456 1.54 -32.70 5.43
C GLY A 456 2.36 -32.17 4.25
N VAL A 457 3.46 -31.49 4.58
CA VAL A 457 4.30 -30.77 3.61
C VAL A 457 5.32 -31.71 2.97
N LEU A 458 5.43 -31.67 1.64
CA LEU A 458 6.46 -32.38 0.88
C LEU A 458 7.76 -31.54 0.77
N GLY A 459 8.91 -32.21 0.87
CA GLY A 459 10.22 -31.64 0.53
C GLY A 459 11.15 -31.42 1.73
N ARG A 460 12.22 -30.64 1.53
CA ARG A 460 13.32 -30.47 2.50
C ARG A 460 12.85 -29.92 3.86
N SER A 461 11.81 -29.09 3.85
CA SER A 461 11.20 -28.46 5.02
C SER A 461 9.94 -29.19 5.50
N GLY A 462 9.64 -30.35 4.92
CA GLY A 462 8.40 -31.08 5.09
C GLY A 462 8.44 -32.20 6.12
N THR A 463 7.41 -33.05 6.05
CA THR A 463 7.22 -34.22 6.91
C THR A 463 7.73 -35.50 6.21
N PRO A 464 8.25 -36.48 6.97
CA PRO A 464 8.57 -37.80 6.40
C PRO A 464 7.32 -38.54 5.91
N VAL A 465 6.14 -38.18 6.41
CA VAL A 465 4.83 -38.71 5.99
C VAL A 465 4.58 -38.41 4.51
N ALA A 466 4.68 -37.14 4.11
CA ALA A 466 4.51 -36.73 2.72
C ALA A 466 5.51 -37.40 1.78
N SER A 467 6.80 -37.45 2.17
CA SER A 467 7.83 -38.11 1.35
C SER A 467 7.56 -39.59 1.15
N TRP A 468 7.03 -40.28 2.17
CA TRP A 468 6.65 -41.68 2.05
C TRP A 468 5.50 -41.86 1.05
N CYS A 469 4.40 -41.13 1.22
CA CYS A 469 3.24 -41.24 0.33
C CYS A 469 3.62 -41.02 -1.14
N MET A 470 4.45 -40.01 -1.45
CA MET A 470 4.91 -39.77 -2.81
C MET A 470 5.74 -40.95 -3.38
N ASN A 471 6.58 -41.57 -2.55
CA ASN A 471 7.43 -42.67 -3.01
C ASN A 471 6.63 -43.96 -3.27
N GLU A 472 5.57 -44.20 -2.51
CA GLU A 472 4.68 -45.36 -2.67
C GLU A 472 3.55 -45.14 -3.68
N ALA A 473 3.42 -43.92 -4.23
CA ALA A 473 2.42 -43.60 -5.24
C ALA A 473 2.74 -44.28 -6.58
N ASP A 474 1.72 -44.68 -7.32
CA ASP A 474 1.84 -45.09 -8.72
C ASP A 474 1.45 -43.98 -9.71
N LEU A 475 0.72 -42.95 -9.25
CA LEU A 475 0.33 -41.77 -10.01
C LEU A 475 0.34 -40.52 -9.13
N LEU A 476 0.91 -39.42 -9.63
CA LEU A 476 0.87 -38.11 -8.98
C LEU A 476 -0.11 -37.17 -9.69
N LEU A 477 -1.11 -36.68 -8.96
CA LEU A 477 -2.04 -35.64 -9.40
C LEU A 477 -1.61 -34.30 -8.81
N VAL A 478 -0.99 -33.46 -9.62
CA VAL A 478 -0.36 -32.21 -9.17
C VAL A 478 -1.24 -31.02 -9.56
N PHE A 479 -1.82 -30.34 -8.57
CA PHE A 479 -2.70 -29.19 -8.78
C PHE A 479 -2.02 -27.88 -8.35
N GLY A 480 -1.79 -26.97 -9.31
CA GLY A 480 -1.31 -25.62 -9.05
C GLY A 480 0.02 -25.54 -8.31
N ALA A 481 0.87 -26.55 -8.51
CA ALA A 481 2.16 -26.65 -7.84
C ALA A 481 3.30 -26.40 -8.81
N SER A 482 4.26 -25.64 -8.31
CA SER A 482 5.54 -25.49 -8.95
C SER A 482 6.48 -26.63 -8.60
N PHE A 483 7.26 -27.06 -9.58
CA PHE A 483 8.19 -28.17 -9.47
C PHE A 483 9.56 -27.71 -8.94
N ALA A 484 9.55 -26.81 -7.95
CA ALA A 484 10.78 -26.31 -7.34
C ALA A 484 11.59 -27.45 -6.72
N ASN A 485 12.92 -27.41 -6.87
CA ASN A 485 13.84 -28.43 -6.34
C ASN A 485 13.69 -28.66 -4.82
N HIS A 486 13.20 -27.65 -4.09
CA HIS A 486 12.98 -27.75 -2.64
C HIS A 486 11.73 -28.57 -2.27
N THR A 487 10.72 -28.61 -3.14
CA THR A 487 9.54 -29.46 -2.97
C THR A 487 9.92 -30.93 -3.19
N GLY A 488 10.76 -31.22 -4.18
CA GLY A 488 11.24 -32.58 -4.43
C GLY A 488 10.17 -33.53 -4.99
N ILE A 489 9.26 -33.02 -5.82
CA ILE A 489 8.33 -33.86 -6.59
C ILE A 489 9.16 -34.77 -7.50
N SER A 490 8.98 -36.09 -7.38
CA SER A 490 9.80 -37.06 -8.09
C SER A 490 9.43 -37.12 -9.58
N PRO A 491 10.37 -36.84 -10.52
CA PRO A 491 10.12 -36.98 -11.96
C PRO A 491 10.01 -38.45 -12.40
N LYS A 492 10.27 -39.41 -11.51
CA LYS A 492 10.26 -40.84 -11.82
C LYS A 492 8.86 -41.47 -11.74
N LYS A 493 7.86 -40.72 -11.27
CA LYS A 493 6.47 -41.14 -11.20
C LYS A 493 5.71 -40.55 -12.39
N PRO A 494 4.68 -41.22 -12.93
CA PRO A 494 3.80 -40.59 -13.90
C PRO A 494 3.05 -39.45 -13.21
N ILE A 495 2.94 -38.32 -13.91
CA ILE A 495 2.41 -37.07 -13.36
C ILE A 495 1.34 -36.50 -14.28
N ILE A 496 0.16 -36.27 -13.72
CA ILE A 496 -0.84 -35.37 -14.30
C ILE A 496 -0.66 -34.02 -13.61
N GLN A 497 -0.29 -32.99 -14.38
CA GLN A 497 -0.08 -31.64 -13.85
C GLN A 497 -1.18 -30.71 -14.34
N VAL A 498 -1.96 -30.16 -13.41
CA VAL A 498 -3.01 -29.18 -13.68
C VAL A 498 -2.54 -27.79 -13.27
N ASP A 499 -2.46 -26.88 -14.23
CA ASP A 499 -2.17 -25.46 -13.99
C ASP A 499 -2.85 -24.61 -15.06
N PHE A 500 -3.17 -23.35 -14.74
CA PHE A 500 -3.74 -22.41 -15.71
C PHE A 500 -2.66 -21.55 -16.36
N ASP A 501 -1.41 -21.60 -15.87
CA ASP A 501 -0.27 -20.98 -16.50
C ASP A 501 0.50 -22.02 -17.34
N ALA A 502 0.46 -21.83 -18.66
CA ALA A 502 1.13 -22.70 -19.62
C ALA A 502 2.64 -22.83 -19.36
N MET A 503 3.30 -21.77 -18.85
CA MET A 503 4.74 -21.80 -18.56
C MET A 503 5.10 -22.61 -17.31
N THR A 504 4.11 -23.02 -16.52
CA THR A 504 4.32 -23.86 -15.33
C THR A 504 4.29 -25.35 -15.67
N LEU A 505 3.56 -25.73 -16.72
CA LEU A 505 3.41 -27.12 -17.16
C LEU A 505 4.75 -27.67 -17.65
N GLY A 506 5.24 -28.76 -17.03
CA GLY A 506 6.49 -29.42 -17.41
C GLY A 506 7.75 -28.55 -17.31
N LYS A 507 7.72 -27.46 -16.51
CA LYS A 507 8.74 -26.40 -16.51
C LYS A 507 10.19 -26.87 -16.33
N PHE A 508 10.43 -27.81 -15.41
CA PHE A 508 11.79 -28.29 -15.11
C PHE A 508 12.08 -29.67 -15.71
N HIS A 509 11.04 -30.47 -15.92
CA HIS A 509 11.12 -31.78 -16.52
C HIS A 509 9.75 -32.14 -17.12
N PRO A 510 9.70 -33.00 -18.15
CA PRO A 510 8.44 -33.44 -18.73
C PRO A 510 7.54 -34.09 -17.67
N VAL A 511 6.23 -34.00 -17.91
CA VAL A 511 5.18 -34.68 -17.16
C VAL A 511 4.40 -35.57 -18.12
N GLU A 512 3.79 -36.63 -17.60
CA GLU A 512 3.04 -37.60 -18.40
C GLU A 512 1.83 -36.95 -19.10
N LEU A 513 1.13 -36.07 -18.39
CA LEU A 513 0.00 -35.33 -18.94
C LEU A 513 -0.05 -33.89 -18.40
N PRO A 514 0.34 -32.89 -19.22
CA PRO A 514 0.12 -31.49 -18.89
C PRO A 514 -1.34 -31.11 -19.18
N VAL A 515 -2.02 -30.52 -18.20
CA VAL A 515 -3.43 -30.14 -18.24
C VAL A 515 -3.55 -28.63 -18.03
N LEU A 516 -3.73 -27.89 -19.12
CA LEU A 516 -3.95 -26.45 -19.08
C LEU A 516 -5.41 -26.16 -18.70
N GLY A 517 -5.65 -25.64 -17.50
CA GLY A 517 -6.99 -25.29 -17.05
C GLY A 517 -7.05 -24.76 -15.63
N GLU A 518 -8.21 -24.22 -15.27
CA GLU A 518 -8.47 -23.78 -13.90
C GLU A 518 -8.55 -25.01 -12.97
N ILE A 519 -7.82 -24.93 -11.86
CA ILE A 519 -7.62 -26.05 -10.91
C ILE A 519 -8.93 -26.56 -10.32
N GLY A 520 -9.76 -25.67 -9.79
CA GLY A 520 -11.02 -26.04 -9.13
C GLY A 520 -12.01 -26.69 -10.11
N LEU A 521 -12.20 -26.08 -11.28
CA LEU A 521 -13.06 -26.61 -12.34
C LEU A 521 -12.56 -27.94 -12.88
N THR A 522 -11.25 -28.10 -13.03
CA THR A 522 -10.67 -29.38 -13.50
C THR A 522 -10.87 -30.48 -12.45
N ALA A 523 -10.63 -30.18 -11.16
CA ALA A 523 -10.88 -31.12 -10.07
C ALA A 523 -12.37 -31.49 -9.95
N GLU A 524 -13.27 -30.51 -10.10
CA GLU A 524 -14.72 -30.74 -10.11
C GLU A 524 -15.13 -31.67 -11.25
N TRP A 525 -14.64 -31.40 -12.46
CA TRP A 525 -14.96 -32.23 -13.62
C TRP A 525 -14.51 -33.67 -13.42
N LEU A 526 -13.26 -33.87 -12.96
CA LEU A 526 -12.71 -35.19 -12.66
C LEU A 526 -13.52 -35.91 -11.58
N TRP A 527 -13.87 -35.22 -10.50
CA TRP A 527 -14.67 -35.78 -9.41
C TRP A 527 -16.07 -36.23 -9.89
N ARG A 528 -16.72 -35.45 -10.76
CA ARG A 528 -18.04 -35.81 -11.34
C ARG A 528 -17.94 -36.98 -12.32
N ALA A 529 -16.85 -37.06 -13.09
CA ALA A 529 -16.68 -38.08 -14.12
C ALA A 529 -16.23 -39.45 -13.56
N LEU A 530 -15.69 -39.49 -12.35
CA LEU A 530 -15.32 -40.72 -11.66
C LEU A 530 -16.54 -41.40 -11.02
N PRO A 531 -16.62 -42.74 -11.07
CA PRO A 531 -17.64 -43.49 -10.35
C PRO A 531 -17.49 -43.31 -8.83
N GLU A 532 -18.56 -43.59 -8.08
CA GLU A 532 -18.55 -43.49 -6.60
C GLU A 532 -17.55 -44.45 -5.95
N GLN A 533 -17.34 -45.63 -6.53
CA GLN A 533 -16.31 -46.57 -6.13
C GLN A 533 -15.25 -46.63 -7.21
N THR A 534 -14.02 -46.30 -6.84
CA THR A 534 -12.84 -46.38 -7.72
C THR A 534 -12.02 -47.63 -7.40
N GLY A 535 -11.11 -48.01 -8.29
CA GLY A 535 -10.17 -49.12 -8.06
C GLY A 535 -8.98 -48.76 -7.14
N ALA A 536 -8.94 -47.52 -6.63
CA ALA A 536 -7.85 -47.04 -5.79
C ALA A 536 -7.91 -47.66 -4.38
N ILE A 537 -6.75 -48.05 -3.87
CA ILE A 537 -6.57 -48.61 -2.53
C ILE A 537 -6.84 -47.52 -1.49
N ASP A 538 -7.57 -47.87 -0.42
CA ASP A 538 -7.71 -46.97 0.73
C ASP A 538 -6.38 -46.84 1.48
N GLN A 539 -5.77 -45.66 1.36
CA GLN A 539 -4.46 -45.35 1.96
C GLN A 539 -4.58 -44.72 3.35
N ARG A 540 -5.79 -44.50 3.89
CA ARG A 540 -5.98 -43.92 5.24
C ARG A 540 -5.32 -44.71 6.38
N PRO A 541 -5.39 -46.06 6.43
CA PRO A 541 -4.79 -46.82 7.53
C PRO A 541 -3.27 -46.66 7.58
N GLU A 542 -2.62 -46.74 6.42
CA GLU A 542 -1.17 -46.53 6.30
C GLU A 542 -0.80 -45.09 6.66
N LEU A 543 -1.56 -44.11 6.18
CA LEU A 543 -1.31 -42.71 6.49
C LEU A 543 -1.39 -42.42 8.01
N ALA A 544 -2.38 -43.01 8.69
CA ALA A 544 -2.52 -42.91 10.14
C ALA A 544 -1.31 -43.51 10.87
N GLU A 545 -0.81 -44.67 10.43
CA GLU A 545 0.41 -45.28 10.97
C GLU A 545 1.64 -44.37 10.79
N ARG A 546 1.83 -43.79 9.59
CA ARG A 546 2.96 -42.88 9.33
C ARG A 546 2.89 -41.62 10.18
N TRP A 547 1.70 -41.07 10.40
CA TRP A 547 1.52 -39.96 11.33
C TRP A 547 1.83 -40.34 12.76
N GLN A 548 1.44 -41.53 13.22
CA GLN A 548 1.77 -42.00 14.57
C GLN A 548 3.29 -42.08 14.75
N ILE A 549 4.00 -42.73 13.82
CA ILE A 549 5.47 -42.80 13.83
C ILE A 549 6.09 -41.40 13.90
N TRP A 550 5.57 -40.45 13.11
CA TRP A 550 6.09 -39.09 13.11
C TRP A 550 5.80 -38.35 14.42
N ARG A 551 4.60 -38.49 15.00
CA ARG A 551 4.23 -37.87 16.28
C ARG A 551 5.04 -38.45 17.45
N ASP A 552 5.36 -39.73 17.42
CA ASP A 552 6.26 -40.37 18.40
C ASP A 552 7.69 -39.80 18.29
N GLU A 553 8.20 -39.61 17.07
CA GLU A 553 9.48 -38.94 16.84
C GLU A 553 9.47 -37.47 17.30
N LYS A 554 8.40 -36.72 17.05
CA LYS A 554 8.26 -35.36 17.59
C LYS A 554 8.29 -35.35 19.11
N THR A 555 7.64 -36.30 19.77
CA THR A 555 7.68 -36.45 21.23
C THR A 555 9.09 -36.72 21.74
N ARG A 556 9.83 -37.64 21.10
CA ARG A 556 11.25 -37.89 21.42
C ARG A 556 12.12 -36.66 21.23
N ARG A 557 11.87 -35.85 20.19
CA ARG A 557 12.62 -34.60 19.94
C ARG A 557 12.30 -33.52 20.96
N ARG A 558 11.05 -33.37 21.39
CA ARG A 558 10.62 -32.42 22.42
C ARG A 558 11.29 -32.69 23.77
N ALA A 559 11.60 -33.94 24.07
CA ALA A 559 12.28 -34.32 25.31
C ALA A 559 13.78 -33.98 25.33
N ARG A 560 14.36 -33.50 24.22
CA ARG A 560 15.78 -33.09 24.18
C ARG A 560 15.92 -31.68 24.72
N ASP A 561 16.81 -31.53 25.69
CA ASP A 561 17.21 -30.27 26.28
C ASP A 561 18.74 -30.27 26.49
N ARG A 562 19.39 -29.15 26.18
CA ARG A 562 20.82 -28.93 26.37
C ARG A 562 21.11 -27.82 27.39
N GLY A 563 20.07 -27.25 28.01
CA GLY A 563 20.18 -26.10 28.91
C GLY A 563 20.62 -24.81 28.20
N LYS A 564 20.40 -24.70 26.89
CA LYS A 564 20.86 -23.57 26.04
C LYS A 564 19.71 -22.86 25.33
N GLY A 565 18.51 -22.93 25.90
CA GLY A 565 17.29 -22.35 25.35
C GLY A 565 16.28 -23.38 24.89
N VAL A 566 15.16 -22.88 24.39
CA VAL A 566 13.99 -23.65 24.00
C VAL A 566 14.23 -24.40 22.69
N ASN A 567 13.85 -25.67 22.68
CA ASN A 567 13.82 -26.52 21.50
C ASN A 567 12.67 -26.13 20.56
N SER A 568 12.96 -26.00 19.26
CA SER A 568 11.98 -25.58 18.26
C SER A 568 10.77 -26.53 18.17
N ALA A 569 10.96 -27.83 18.42
CA ALA A 569 9.87 -28.80 18.45
C ALA A 569 8.88 -28.56 19.60
N VAL A 570 9.35 -28.01 20.73
CA VAL A 570 8.50 -27.65 21.87
C VAL A 570 7.72 -26.39 21.54
N LEU A 571 8.40 -25.37 21.02
CA LEU A 571 7.77 -24.12 20.57
C LEU A 571 6.63 -24.36 19.57
N PHE A 572 6.89 -25.09 18.48
CA PHE A 572 5.87 -25.27 17.46
C PHE A 572 4.74 -26.21 17.88
N ALA A 573 4.96 -27.09 18.88
CA ALA A 573 3.87 -27.82 19.51
C ALA A 573 2.95 -26.88 20.30
N ALA A 574 3.53 -26.04 21.17
CA ALA A 574 2.77 -25.02 21.92
C ALA A 574 2.00 -24.07 20.98
N LEU A 575 2.64 -23.64 19.88
CA LEU A 575 2.00 -22.79 18.88
C LEU A 575 0.87 -23.53 18.13
N SER A 576 1.03 -24.82 17.80
CA SER A 576 -0.03 -25.64 17.19
C SER A 576 -1.28 -25.76 18.07
N ASP A 577 -1.09 -25.80 19.39
CA ASP A 577 -2.20 -25.89 20.34
C ASP A 577 -2.88 -24.54 20.59
N ALA A 578 -2.11 -23.45 20.59
CA ALA A 578 -2.61 -22.11 20.92
C ALA A 578 -3.14 -21.32 19.71
N ALA A 579 -2.62 -21.55 18.50
CA ALA A 579 -2.99 -20.77 17.32
C ALA A 579 -4.44 -21.08 16.87
N PRO A 580 -5.30 -20.05 16.67
CA PRO A 580 -6.63 -20.26 16.10
C PRO A 580 -6.57 -20.98 14.76
N ALA A 581 -7.54 -21.86 14.48
CA ALA A 581 -7.57 -22.68 13.27
C ALA A 581 -7.64 -21.85 11.97
N ASP A 582 -8.17 -20.62 12.04
CA ASP A 582 -8.36 -19.71 10.91
C ASP A 582 -7.30 -18.59 10.83
N ALA A 583 -6.31 -18.60 11.72
CA ALA A 583 -5.28 -17.57 11.82
C ALA A 583 -4.47 -17.40 10.53
N VAL A 584 -3.91 -16.21 10.35
CA VAL A 584 -2.94 -15.91 9.29
C VAL A 584 -1.55 -15.87 9.92
N ILE A 585 -0.62 -16.66 9.39
CA ILE A 585 0.72 -16.80 9.92
C ILE A 585 1.74 -16.38 8.85
N ALA A 586 2.42 -15.26 9.07
CA ALA A 586 3.56 -14.83 8.25
C ALA A 586 4.85 -15.41 8.82
N VAL A 587 5.56 -16.22 8.03
CA VAL A 587 6.77 -16.92 8.45
C VAL A 587 7.98 -16.34 7.71
N ASP A 588 8.98 -15.92 8.48
CA ASP A 588 10.25 -15.40 7.97
C ASP A 588 11.09 -16.52 7.36
N VAL A 589 12.31 -16.21 6.89
CA VAL A 589 13.20 -17.17 6.25
C VAL A 589 14.38 -17.51 7.15
N GLY A 590 14.58 -18.80 7.43
CA GLY A 590 15.65 -19.27 8.30
C GLY A 590 15.32 -20.62 8.91
N ASN A 591 16.04 -21.01 9.98
CA ASN A 591 15.76 -22.27 10.68
C ASN A 591 14.33 -22.29 11.25
N ASN A 592 13.81 -21.14 11.67
CA ASN A 592 12.42 -20.96 12.10
C ASN A 592 11.43 -21.50 11.05
N THR A 593 11.64 -21.25 9.76
CA THR A 593 10.77 -21.74 8.67
C THR A 593 10.85 -23.26 8.53
N TYR A 594 12.05 -23.84 8.60
CA TYR A 594 12.23 -25.29 8.47
C TYR A 594 11.59 -26.03 9.64
N SER A 595 11.77 -25.51 10.85
CA SER A 595 11.14 -26.05 12.06
C SER A 595 9.63 -25.87 12.01
N PHE A 596 9.14 -24.71 11.57
CA PHE A 596 7.71 -24.46 11.37
C PHE A 596 7.09 -25.51 10.43
N GLY A 597 7.65 -25.69 9.23
CA GLY A 597 7.14 -26.67 8.26
C GLY A 597 7.11 -28.11 8.77
N ARG A 598 8.02 -28.45 9.69
CA ARG A 598 8.19 -29.80 10.22
C ARG A 598 7.35 -30.11 11.46
N TYR A 599 7.24 -29.15 12.38
CA TYR A 599 6.66 -29.40 13.71
C TYR A 599 5.28 -28.79 13.90
N PHE A 600 4.98 -27.65 13.25
CA PHE A 600 3.66 -27.03 13.33
C PHE A 600 2.65 -27.87 12.53
N GLU A 601 1.67 -28.46 13.22
CA GLU A 601 0.51 -29.10 12.59
C GLU A 601 -0.58 -28.04 12.34
N CYS A 602 -0.95 -27.85 11.07
CA CYS A 602 -1.97 -26.89 10.65
C CYS A 602 -3.37 -27.49 10.81
N ARG A 603 -4.36 -26.65 11.13
CA ARG A 603 -5.80 -27.02 11.18
C ARG A 603 -6.69 -26.15 10.28
N GLY A 604 -6.08 -25.28 9.46
CA GLY A 604 -6.77 -24.37 8.54
C GLY A 604 -6.09 -23.01 8.37
N GLN A 605 -4.99 -22.76 9.08
CA GLN A 605 -4.30 -21.47 9.08
C GLN A 605 -3.76 -21.13 7.69
N ARG A 606 -3.80 -19.84 7.36
CA ARG A 606 -3.20 -19.31 6.13
C ARG A 606 -1.74 -18.99 6.35
N ILE A 607 -0.85 -19.60 5.57
CA ILE A 607 0.59 -19.39 5.71
C ILE A 607 1.08 -18.43 4.62
N LEU A 608 1.74 -17.36 5.04
CA LEU A 608 2.43 -16.41 4.17
C LEU A 608 3.93 -16.56 4.37
N MET A 609 4.71 -16.48 3.30
CA MET A 609 6.17 -16.58 3.35
C MET A 609 6.79 -15.85 2.15
N SER A 610 8.08 -15.51 2.25
CA SER A 610 8.90 -15.24 1.06
C SER A 610 9.32 -16.57 0.43
N GLY A 611 8.47 -17.10 -0.45
CA GLY A 611 8.52 -18.50 -0.86
C GLY A 611 9.62 -18.82 -1.87
N TYR A 612 9.79 -17.97 -2.88
CA TYR A 612 10.81 -18.15 -3.91
C TYR A 612 12.05 -17.30 -3.72
N LEU A 613 11.88 -16.04 -3.32
CA LEU A 613 13.01 -15.14 -3.11
C LEU A 613 13.81 -15.59 -1.88
N GLY A 614 13.12 -16.06 -0.83
CA GLY A 614 13.74 -16.48 0.41
C GLY A 614 14.33 -15.29 1.18
N SER A 615 13.68 -14.12 1.14
CA SER A 615 14.18 -12.94 1.85
C SER A 615 13.95 -13.05 3.36
N ILE A 616 15.02 -12.81 4.12
CA ILE A 616 14.91 -12.51 5.54
C ILE A 616 14.20 -11.15 5.75
N GLY A 617 13.57 -10.98 6.91
CA GLY A 617 12.85 -9.76 7.28
C GLY A 617 11.41 -9.69 6.77
N PHE A 618 10.90 -10.76 6.15
CA PHE A 618 9.55 -10.81 5.59
C PHE A 618 8.44 -10.78 6.66
N ALA A 619 8.63 -11.44 7.81
CA ALA A 619 7.49 -11.83 8.66
C ALA A 619 6.70 -10.67 9.25
N LEU A 620 7.36 -9.71 9.91
CA LEU A 620 6.68 -8.60 10.56
C LEU A 620 6.01 -7.66 9.53
N PRO A 621 6.71 -7.16 8.49
CA PRO A 621 6.07 -6.32 7.48
C PRO A 621 4.92 -7.03 6.76
N ALA A 622 5.09 -8.31 6.38
CA ALA A 622 4.02 -9.07 5.75
C ALA A 622 2.83 -9.31 6.69
N ALA A 623 3.06 -9.46 8.00
CA ALA A 623 2.01 -9.54 9.00
C ALA A 623 1.24 -8.22 9.14
N MET A 624 1.91 -7.06 9.02
CA MET A 624 1.22 -5.76 8.97
C MET A 624 0.31 -5.66 7.74
N GLY A 625 0.80 -6.10 6.58
CA GLY A 625 0.00 -6.22 5.37
C GLY A 625 -1.18 -7.18 5.50
N ALA A 626 -0.96 -8.34 6.10
CA ALA A 626 -2.00 -9.32 6.37
C ALA A 626 -3.05 -8.79 7.35
N TRP A 627 -2.64 -8.10 8.40
CA TRP A 627 -3.54 -7.44 9.35
C TRP A 627 -4.42 -6.41 8.65
N ALA A 628 -3.84 -5.53 7.83
CA ALA A 628 -4.60 -4.58 7.02
C ALA A 628 -5.62 -5.29 6.11
N ALA A 629 -5.24 -6.39 5.47
CA ALA A 629 -6.17 -7.21 4.69
C ALA A 629 -7.30 -7.81 5.54
N THR A 630 -7.04 -8.23 6.79
CA THR A 630 -8.12 -8.68 7.70
C THR A 630 -9.10 -7.57 8.07
N GLN A 631 -8.68 -6.29 8.05
CA GLN A 631 -9.60 -5.18 8.28
C GLN A 631 -10.45 -4.88 7.04
N ALA A 632 -9.81 -4.91 5.88
CA ALA A 632 -10.41 -4.54 4.59
C ALA A 632 -11.33 -5.61 3.99
N GLN A 633 -10.94 -6.89 4.10
CA GLN A 633 -11.55 -7.97 3.33
C GLN A 633 -12.52 -8.79 4.18
N PRO A 634 -13.81 -8.88 3.80
CA PRO A 634 -14.82 -9.62 4.56
C PRO A 634 -14.44 -11.06 4.89
N GLU A 635 -13.78 -11.76 3.97
CA GLU A 635 -13.40 -13.17 4.08
C GLU A 635 -12.34 -13.44 5.16
N TYR A 636 -11.61 -12.38 5.56
CA TYR A 636 -10.50 -12.45 6.51
C TYR A 636 -10.78 -11.69 7.81
N ARG A 637 -11.96 -11.07 7.95
CA ARG A 637 -12.30 -10.23 9.09
C ARG A 637 -12.22 -10.98 10.42
N GLY A 638 -11.54 -10.35 11.39
CA GLY A 638 -11.40 -10.88 12.74
C GLY A 638 -10.37 -11.99 12.91
N ARG A 639 -9.74 -12.48 11.83
CA ARG A 639 -8.70 -13.51 11.94
C ARG A 639 -7.48 -12.98 12.66
N LYS A 640 -6.93 -13.77 13.59
CA LYS A 640 -5.69 -13.42 14.28
C LYS A 640 -4.52 -13.47 13.30
N VAL A 641 -3.64 -12.47 13.37
CA VAL A 641 -2.38 -12.44 12.64
C VAL A 641 -1.22 -12.79 13.56
N ILE A 642 -0.39 -13.73 13.14
CA ILE A 642 0.81 -14.19 13.84
C ILE A 642 2.02 -14.00 12.91
N ALA A 643 3.08 -13.39 13.41
CA ALA A 643 4.38 -13.34 12.73
C ALA A 643 5.32 -14.34 13.40
N VAL A 644 6.07 -15.13 12.63
CA VAL A 644 7.08 -16.08 13.14
C VAL A 644 8.41 -15.78 12.48
N SER A 645 9.40 -15.31 13.24
CA SER A 645 10.71 -14.96 12.70
C SER A 645 11.86 -15.47 13.56
N GLY A 646 13.06 -15.52 12.96
CA GLY A 646 14.30 -15.45 13.73
C GLY A 646 14.62 -14.01 14.14
N ASP A 647 15.55 -13.86 15.07
CA ASP A 647 16.16 -12.59 15.49
C ASP A 647 16.82 -11.81 14.35
N GLY A 648 17.58 -12.47 13.48
CA GLY A 648 18.22 -11.82 12.33
C GLY A 648 17.21 -11.18 11.37
N GLY A 649 16.07 -11.84 11.13
CA GLY A 649 14.99 -11.29 10.29
C GLY A 649 14.25 -10.14 10.98
N PHE A 650 13.87 -10.30 12.25
CA PHE A 650 13.23 -9.24 13.02
C PHE A 650 14.12 -7.99 13.11
N GLY A 651 15.43 -8.16 13.34
CA GLY A 651 16.39 -7.08 13.45
C GLY A 651 16.47 -6.16 12.23
N GLN A 652 16.12 -6.62 11.03
CA GLN A 652 16.10 -5.79 9.82
C GLN A 652 14.98 -4.74 9.81
N TYR A 653 13.84 -5.06 10.41
CA TYR A 653 12.64 -4.21 10.38
C TYR A 653 12.00 -4.03 11.76
N MET A 654 12.76 -4.19 12.84
CA MET A 654 12.22 -4.12 14.21
C MET A 654 11.55 -2.77 14.52
N ALA A 655 12.01 -1.68 13.88
CA ALA A 655 11.42 -0.35 13.98
C ALA A 655 9.93 -0.32 13.59
N GLU A 656 9.48 -1.22 12.73
CA GLU A 656 8.08 -1.34 12.33
C GLU A 656 7.17 -1.85 13.46
N PHE A 657 7.72 -2.34 14.57
CA PHE A 657 6.92 -2.60 15.75
C PHE A 657 6.28 -1.29 16.28
N THR A 658 6.95 -0.14 16.12
CA THR A 658 6.34 1.18 16.43
C THR A 658 5.21 1.53 15.47
N THR A 659 5.31 1.14 14.19
CA THR A 659 4.22 1.28 13.21
C THR A 659 3.02 0.43 13.62
N ALA A 660 3.26 -0.82 14.01
CA ALA A 660 2.20 -1.69 14.52
C ALA A 660 1.51 -1.11 15.76
N VAL A 661 2.26 -0.49 16.68
CA VAL A 661 1.68 0.22 17.84
C VAL A 661 0.88 1.44 17.41
N HIS A 662 1.43 2.29 16.55
CA HIS A 662 0.78 3.53 16.09
C HIS A 662 -0.60 3.27 15.47
N TYR A 663 -0.71 2.20 14.66
CA TYR A 663 -1.97 1.80 14.01
C TYR A 663 -2.80 0.80 14.82
N GLY A 664 -2.39 0.44 16.05
CA GLY A 664 -3.12 -0.52 16.89
C GLY A 664 -3.21 -1.93 16.29
N MET A 665 -2.22 -2.36 15.51
CA MET A 665 -2.24 -3.62 14.78
C MET A 665 -2.17 -4.81 15.74
N ASN A 666 -3.25 -5.61 15.78
CA ASN A 666 -3.35 -6.79 16.63
C ASN A 666 -2.57 -7.98 16.06
N ILE A 667 -1.24 -7.91 16.16
CA ILE A 667 -0.28 -8.90 15.65
C ILE A 667 0.44 -9.57 16.83
N CYS A 668 0.47 -10.91 16.83
CA CYS A 668 1.31 -11.68 17.76
C CYS A 668 2.61 -12.10 17.07
N HIS A 669 3.73 -11.49 17.45
CA HIS A 669 5.05 -11.84 16.94
C HIS A 669 5.72 -12.89 17.83
N VAL A 670 5.98 -14.08 17.30
CA VAL A 670 6.72 -15.16 17.95
C VAL A 670 8.14 -15.18 17.40
N LEU A 671 9.11 -14.82 18.23
CA LEU A 671 10.50 -14.61 17.84
C LEU A 671 11.39 -15.74 18.37
N LEU A 672 12.10 -16.42 17.48
CA LEU A 672 13.15 -17.39 17.82
C LEU A 672 14.49 -16.66 17.90
N ASN A 673 14.93 -16.34 19.12
CA ASN A 673 16.15 -15.60 19.40
C ASN A 673 17.26 -16.54 19.84
N ASN A 674 18.16 -16.87 18.92
CA ASN A 674 19.32 -17.73 19.18
C ASN A 674 20.65 -16.97 19.07
N ALA A 675 20.61 -15.64 18.91
CA ALA A 675 21.76 -14.77 18.71
C ALA A 675 22.66 -15.21 17.55
N GLU A 676 22.07 -15.81 16.50
CA GLU A 676 22.83 -16.42 15.41
C GLU A 676 22.02 -16.51 14.10
N LEU A 677 22.67 -16.26 12.95
CA LEU A 677 22.20 -16.70 11.65
C LEU A 677 22.35 -18.23 11.52
N GLY A 678 21.63 -18.98 12.36
CA GLY A 678 21.86 -20.41 12.58
C GLY A 678 21.66 -21.29 11.33
N LYS A 679 20.89 -20.82 10.35
CA LYS A 679 20.75 -21.50 9.06
C LYS A 679 22.05 -21.47 8.27
N ILE A 680 22.74 -20.32 8.28
CA ILE A 680 24.03 -20.12 7.61
C ILE A 680 25.11 -20.92 8.32
N SER A 681 25.14 -20.93 9.65
CA SER A 681 26.08 -21.77 10.41
C SER A 681 25.90 -23.25 10.11
N LYS A 682 24.65 -23.72 9.97
CA LYS A 682 24.36 -25.10 9.57
C LYS A 682 24.87 -25.41 8.16
N GLU A 683 24.76 -24.47 7.22
CA GLU A 683 25.26 -24.62 5.85
C GLU A 683 26.79 -24.59 5.78
N GLN A 684 27.45 -23.73 6.57
CA GLN A 684 28.91 -23.73 6.71
C GLN A 684 29.40 -25.09 7.24
N ARG A 685 28.78 -25.63 8.30
CA ARG A 685 29.09 -26.98 8.82
C ARG A 685 28.85 -28.08 7.79
N ALA A 686 27.72 -28.04 7.07
CA ALA A 686 27.39 -29.02 6.04
C ALA A 686 28.33 -28.97 4.83
N GLY A 687 28.87 -27.78 4.52
CA GLY A 687 29.91 -27.59 3.50
C GLY A 687 31.34 -27.86 3.99
N HIS A 688 31.50 -28.32 5.24
CA HIS A 688 32.81 -28.53 5.89
C HIS A 688 33.67 -27.26 6.01
N TRP A 689 33.04 -26.10 6.12
CA TRP A 689 33.68 -24.82 6.38
C TRP A 689 33.69 -24.48 7.87
N PRO A 690 34.70 -23.74 8.38
CA PRO A 690 34.64 -23.13 9.70
C PRO A 690 33.40 -22.23 9.83
N VAL A 691 32.78 -22.22 11.01
CA VAL A 691 31.69 -21.28 11.28
C VAL A 691 32.26 -19.87 11.45
N TRP A 692 31.80 -18.91 10.65
CA TRP A 692 32.33 -17.54 10.63
C TRP A 692 31.24 -16.50 10.34
N GLN A 693 31.25 -15.40 11.10
CA GLN A 693 30.39 -14.20 10.95
C GLN A 693 28.88 -14.47 10.93
N THR A 694 28.42 -15.42 11.74
CA THR A 694 27.00 -15.72 11.90
C THR A 694 26.44 -15.33 13.27
N GLY A 695 27.29 -14.98 14.25
CA GLY A 695 26.84 -14.51 15.56
C GLY A 695 26.21 -13.13 15.50
N LEU A 696 25.12 -12.93 16.25
CA LEU A 696 24.38 -11.68 16.35
C LEU A 696 24.45 -11.13 17.78
N ARG A 697 24.46 -9.81 17.90
CA ARG A 697 24.27 -9.12 19.19
C ARG A 697 22.91 -8.46 19.19
N ASN A 698 22.02 -8.98 20.02
CA ASN A 698 20.63 -8.52 20.11
C ASN A 698 20.40 -7.68 21.37
N PRO A 699 19.52 -6.67 21.33
CA PRO A 699 18.94 -6.09 22.55
C PRO A 699 17.96 -7.10 23.19
N ASP A 700 17.43 -6.75 24.36
CA ASP A 700 16.25 -7.44 24.88
C ASP A 700 15.03 -7.02 24.05
N PHE A 701 14.57 -7.90 23.16
CA PHE A 701 13.47 -7.60 22.24
C PHE A 701 12.12 -7.52 22.95
N ALA A 702 11.93 -8.25 24.07
CA ALA A 702 10.72 -8.11 24.87
C ALA A 702 10.68 -6.74 25.59
N ALA A 703 11.82 -6.27 26.12
CA ALA A 703 11.91 -4.92 26.67
C ALA A 703 11.72 -3.85 25.58
N TYR A 704 12.30 -4.07 24.39
CA TYR A 704 12.09 -3.21 23.22
C TYR A 704 10.60 -3.08 22.87
N ALA A 705 9.88 -4.19 22.75
CA ALA A 705 8.44 -4.19 22.47
C ALA A 705 7.63 -3.37 23.49
N LYS A 706 7.97 -3.48 24.78
CA LYS A 706 7.38 -2.64 25.84
C LYS A 706 7.70 -1.16 25.65
N SER A 707 8.96 -0.83 25.34
CA SER A 707 9.39 0.56 25.11
C SER A 707 8.69 1.20 23.91
N CYS A 708 8.30 0.41 22.92
CA CYS A 708 7.50 0.87 21.78
C CYS A 708 6.01 1.07 22.11
N GLY A 709 5.52 0.58 23.25
CA GLY A 709 4.11 0.65 23.65
C GLY A 709 3.29 -0.63 23.42
N GLY A 710 3.93 -1.75 23.05
CA GLY A 710 3.27 -3.06 22.89
C GLY A 710 3.51 -4.01 24.06
N LEU A 711 2.97 -5.23 23.95
CA LEU A 711 3.26 -6.30 24.90
C LEU A 711 4.59 -6.97 24.54
N GLY A 712 5.49 -7.10 25.51
CA GLY A 712 6.72 -7.89 25.36
C GLY A 712 6.81 -8.97 26.44
N ILE A 713 7.02 -10.23 26.04
CA ILE A 713 7.22 -11.36 26.94
C ILE A 713 8.51 -12.05 26.56
N ARG A 714 9.42 -12.22 27.52
CA ARG A 714 10.65 -13.00 27.34
C ARG A 714 10.42 -14.41 27.87
N VAL A 715 10.86 -15.41 27.10
CA VAL A 715 10.76 -16.83 27.45
C VAL A 715 12.16 -17.45 27.40
N ASP A 716 12.62 -17.99 28.52
CA ASP A 716 13.94 -18.64 28.64
C ASP A 716 13.86 -20.17 28.78
N SER A 717 12.66 -20.69 29.04
CA SER A 717 12.43 -22.09 29.39
C SER A 717 11.09 -22.60 28.84
N ALA A 718 11.01 -23.92 28.66
CA ALA A 718 9.89 -24.56 27.97
C ALA A 718 8.54 -24.43 28.72
N ASP A 719 8.56 -24.41 30.05
CA ASP A 719 7.37 -24.34 30.91
C ASP A 719 6.64 -22.98 30.85
N GLN A 720 7.31 -21.94 30.35
CA GLN A 720 6.74 -20.61 30.18
C GLN A 720 6.01 -20.42 28.83
N LEU A 721 6.26 -21.29 27.84
CA LEU A 721 5.82 -21.08 26.45
C LEU A 721 4.31 -21.01 26.31
N ASP A 722 3.58 -21.94 26.93
CA ASP A 722 2.13 -22.07 26.75
C ASP A 722 1.40 -20.81 27.24
N GLU A 723 1.77 -20.29 28.40
CA GLU A 723 1.18 -19.07 28.96
C GLU A 723 1.57 -17.84 28.14
N ALA A 724 2.84 -17.71 27.77
CA ALA A 724 3.35 -16.59 26.98
C ALA A 724 2.67 -16.49 25.60
N ILE A 725 2.57 -17.59 24.86
CA ILE A 725 1.93 -17.62 23.54
C ILE A 725 0.43 -17.32 23.66
N LYS A 726 -0.28 -17.96 24.60
CA LYS A 726 -1.72 -17.69 24.81
C LYS A 726 -1.96 -16.23 25.15
N ARG A 727 -1.19 -15.67 26.08
CA ARG A 727 -1.29 -14.27 26.48
C ARG A 727 -1.06 -13.33 25.29
N ALA A 728 -0.01 -13.55 24.49
CA ALA A 728 0.27 -12.74 23.31
C ALA A 728 -0.80 -12.87 22.20
N ILE A 729 -1.37 -14.06 22.01
CA ILE A 729 -2.47 -14.26 21.07
C ILE A 729 -3.73 -13.50 21.51
N THR A 730 -4.04 -13.50 22.80
CA THR A 730 -5.23 -12.82 23.35
C THR A 730 -5.07 -11.32 23.59
N TYR A 731 -3.85 -10.80 23.57
CA TYR A 731 -3.59 -9.37 23.75
C TYR A 731 -4.22 -8.54 22.63
N ALA A 732 -4.92 -7.45 22.99
CA ALA A 732 -5.58 -6.54 22.06
C ALA A 732 -4.61 -5.45 21.59
N GLY A 733 -3.63 -5.84 20.77
CA GLY A 733 -2.60 -4.95 20.24
C GLY A 733 -1.38 -5.73 19.76
N PRO A 734 -0.29 -5.03 19.39
CA PRO A 734 0.95 -5.69 19.01
C PRO A 734 1.61 -6.34 20.23
N ALA A 735 1.93 -7.62 20.10
CA ALA A 735 2.61 -8.42 21.11
C ALA A 735 3.84 -9.10 20.53
N LEU A 736 4.91 -9.24 21.33
CA LEU A 736 6.13 -9.95 20.98
C LEU A 736 6.49 -10.95 22.08
N VAL A 737 6.68 -12.21 21.69
CA VAL A 737 7.21 -13.29 22.53
C VAL A 737 8.64 -13.58 22.08
N ASP A 738 9.62 -13.09 22.84
CA ASP A 738 11.06 -13.27 22.63
C ASP A 738 11.51 -14.58 23.28
N ILE A 739 11.73 -15.61 22.46
CA ILE A 739 12.07 -16.96 22.93
C ILE A 739 13.55 -17.18 22.74
N VAL A 740 14.27 -17.36 23.86
CA VAL A 740 15.67 -17.81 23.82
C VAL A 740 15.69 -19.23 23.27
N ALA A 741 16.13 -19.41 22.03
CA ALA A 741 16.04 -20.68 21.30
C ALA A 741 17.40 -21.37 21.20
N ASP A 742 17.42 -22.69 21.34
CA ASP A 742 18.65 -23.47 21.12
C ASP A 742 18.90 -23.65 19.62
N VAL A 743 20.01 -23.09 19.13
CA VAL A 743 20.42 -23.14 17.71
C VAL A 743 20.71 -24.56 17.19
N GLU A 744 20.95 -25.55 18.05
CA GLU A 744 21.21 -26.93 17.64
C GLU A 744 19.96 -27.84 17.73
N LEU A 745 18.94 -27.43 18.48
CA LEU A 745 17.67 -28.17 18.63
C LEU A 745 16.59 -27.60 17.71
N ILE A 746 16.82 -27.80 16.39
CA ILE A 746 16.01 -27.26 15.28
C ILE A 746 14.92 -28.22 14.81
#